data_AF-A0A355V2Y3-F1
#
_entry.id   AF-A0A355V2Y3-F1
#
_cell.length_a   1.000
_cell.length_b   1.000
_cell.length_c   1.000
_cell.angle_alpha   90.00
_cell.angle_beta   90.00
_cell.angle_gamma   90.00
#
_symmetry.space_group_name_H-M   'P 1'
#
loop_
_entity.id
_entity.type
_entity.pdbx_description
1 polymer ?
#
loop_
_entity_poly.entity_id
_entity_poly.type
_entity_poly.pdbx_seq_one_letter_code
_entity_poly.pdbx_strand_id
1 'polypeptide(L)'
;MLNGIKKQIICILTAFIVFASLITGVALQNFGNLSALAAAGQPECRYLSDMDYEPESKAGWVDSNYPQGRILKDTTVNNTKISVKIEGAWYNFDKGMFTHATANVYYNIENCGYRYFTAYVGLDKTITKNSNGVKFFVYTSNDKTNWTLQTAENPNVLTIGAEAEFLSVDISGAKYLRLHVDPNGVDRGDYAVWADAKLTNSPSGDDTVQSTDYYDELIKAKNSTDLENDRELESLVLQREFVRRVGQYALKRFTSESEDNKALLNWLLNDLDALREFMIGGAPGYGNYYNSLTVLSNLYRNYKSDLNNTELLHNTWKPDRTYGELYRTMMFSIALTHDVEVGSWLQKNRVENQSDPLRRYAIYRYLYTTGRFIATTKEDGTPDFETQNLFGSLNVEEMRWIMYNIIDDESIIWLNDYVQTKINAAPKSVGGLHTPHPYIAYTDPNYNNPVFYSEENKDYFNELFAVDDRENPEQKIGMWDTSYTIPGGVDNETYTLQVSRGTESDKLQKVWMNFRNKFGTGCVCGGISKSGTNIRGVRGIPCTVIGQPGHAAMLYYSKNTDGKGLWRIDNDVSGWTLSTKNERHLLGWGNERWQRTHATIVYFNLAQDALNDYDKYVKAEEYVMLAKVFEGDTTKQEELYEKALSIQPINLDAWYGLIKTYEAKNVAQDKYIGLIKRITDTMVGYPLPMIDLLGVIEPLLDSTESIYQFTVLKNKALTASSVLPNTATDKTLQPAVARVEALFLLGDADTAIADFSFDGENAGAIVWAERFDNAGIRWKYSLNNKKTWKEVSFTAEEPHVHKLTAAELANVTEENDIYILIVGIPDKEENYFKIDISSKPAVPNTLYANDNENKILGIDERYEWKYSGAENWTSYSEAAPDCSGDKTVEVRIKASGDNPPSDVKSFEFTKDKDSDTRKYVSVSHLTVEGFSSQSNDPKRPNYAVNAIDGNINTYWHTDYTQNILTSGNNPYLIIKIDTPKYVSGLDLVQYQYNPNINIFAKNIKVSVSEDGENWTQVALLQNLEAADDLKTITFNESIYGQYVKIEMDTYGIFSTVSMVNIYEDATKNTNTGDNTGDNTGDNSGDNTGDNSGDNTGDNTGDNTGDQPQDTPKGNKTAVIITCVAIGVAVVAGAAAAAVIIIKRRKS
;
A
#
# COMPACT_ATOMS: atom_id res chain seq x y z
N MET A 1 11.39 67.38 -0.50
CA MET A 1 10.23 66.76 0.17
C MET A 1 8.87 67.18 -0.41
N LEU A 2 8.61 68.45 -0.75
CA LEU A 2 7.30 68.86 -1.31
C LEU A 2 6.94 68.27 -2.70
N ASN A 3 7.92 67.93 -3.55
CA ASN A 3 7.65 67.34 -4.87
C ASN A 3 7.34 65.83 -4.84
N GLY A 4 7.77 65.11 -3.79
CA GLY A 4 7.45 63.69 -3.60
C GLY A 4 6.02 63.49 -3.11
N ILE A 5 5.57 64.37 -2.20
CA ILE A 5 4.21 64.36 -1.66
C ILE A 5 3.19 64.76 -2.74
N LYS A 6 3.52 65.69 -3.65
CA LYS A 6 2.66 66.01 -4.80
C LYS A 6 2.48 64.83 -5.78
N LYS A 7 3.52 64.01 -6.03
CA LYS A 7 3.40 62.82 -6.90
C LYS A 7 2.59 61.71 -6.24
N GLN A 8 2.72 61.48 -4.93
CA GLN A 8 1.87 60.51 -4.22
C GLN A 8 0.42 60.97 -4.13
N ILE A 9 0.15 62.25 -3.87
CA ILE A 9 -1.23 62.77 -3.84
C ILE A 9 -1.85 62.75 -5.24
N ILE A 10 -1.09 63.04 -6.31
CA ILE A 10 -1.60 62.93 -7.69
C ILE A 10 -1.84 61.47 -8.09
N CYS A 11 -0.98 60.51 -7.72
CA CYS A 11 -1.24 59.09 -7.97
C CYS A 11 -2.45 58.56 -7.18
N ILE A 12 -2.60 58.98 -5.92
CA ILE A 12 -3.77 58.61 -5.09
C ILE A 12 -5.05 59.24 -5.65
N LEU A 13 -5.03 60.51 -6.06
CA LEU A 13 -6.18 61.14 -6.72
C LEU A 13 -6.48 60.53 -8.10
N THR A 14 -5.48 60.10 -8.87
CA THR A 14 -5.71 59.47 -10.18
C THR A 14 -6.27 58.05 -10.01
N ALA A 15 -5.80 57.31 -9.01
CA ALA A 15 -6.38 56.01 -8.63
C ALA A 15 -7.80 56.18 -8.07
N PHE A 16 -8.06 57.19 -7.24
CA PHE A 16 -9.41 57.49 -6.73
C PHE A 16 -10.35 57.99 -7.83
N ILE A 17 -9.85 58.73 -8.82
CA ILE A 17 -10.65 59.19 -9.97
C ILE A 17 -10.93 58.01 -10.90
N VAL A 18 -10.00 57.08 -11.14
CA VAL A 18 -10.27 55.86 -11.93
C VAL A 18 -11.23 54.92 -11.19
N PHE A 19 -11.08 54.76 -9.86
CA PHE A 19 -11.97 53.96 -9.03
C PHE A 19 -13.36 54.59 -8.89
N ALA A 20 -13.44 55.92 -8.73
CA ALA A 20 -14.71 56.65 -8.77
C ALA A 20 -15.31 56.67 -10.18
N SER A 21 -14.51 56.66 -11.25
CA SER A 21 -14.98 56.55 -12.63
C SER A 21 -15.56 55.17 -12.95
N LEU A 22 -15.02 54.09 -12.36
CA LEU A 22 -15.60 52.76 -12.42
C LEU A 22 -16.89 52.67 -11.61
N ILE A 23 -16.94 53.26 -10.41
CA ILE A 23 -18.16 53.29 -9.59
C ILE A 23 -19.24 54.18 -10.24
N THR A 24 -18.87 55.30 -10.88
CA THR A 24 -19.82 56.12 -11.66
C THR A 24 -20.15 55.53 -13.02
N GLY A 25 -19.27 54.73 -13.63
CA GLY A 25 -19.55 54.00 -14.87
C GLY A 25 -20.57 52.88 -14.66
N VAL A 26 -20.47 52.20 -13.51
CA VAL A 26 -21.45 51.20 -13.04
C VAL A 26 -22.73 51.87 -12.51
N ALA A 27 -22.63 53.06 -11.90
CA ALA A 27 -23.81 53.82 -11.46
C ALA A 27 -24.55 54.56 -12.60
N LEU A 28 -23.88 54.94 -13.70
CA LEU A 28 -24.53 55.62 -14.84
C LEU A 28 -25.18 54.68 -15.86
N GLN A 29 -24.86 53.38 -15.87
CA GLN A 29 -25.66 52.40 -16.63
C GLN A 29 -27.02 52.11 -15.96
N ASN A 30 -27.18 52.45 -14.68
CA ASN A 30 -28.42 52.27 -13.92
C ASN A 30 -29.37 53.47 -13.89
N PHE A 31 -29.09 54.57 -14.61
CA PHE A 31 -29.98 55.74 -14.69
C PHE A 31 -30.37 56.16 -16.11
N GLY A 32 -30.25 55.24 -17.08
CA GLY A 32 -30.73 55.39 -18.45
C GLY A 32 -32.12 54.79 -18.69
N ASN A 33 -33.11 55.03 -17.81
CA ASN A 33 -34.51 54.68 -18.11
C ASN A 33 -35.51 55.63 -17.42
N LEU A 34 -35.27 56.94 -17.52
CA LEU A 34 -36.31 57.96 -17.29
C LEU A 34 -37.22 58.09 -18.54
N SER A 35 -37.85 56.99 -18.90
CA SER A 35 -39.10 56.97 -19.69
C SER A 35 -40.11 55.94 -19.16
N ALA A 36 -39.83 55.29 -18.03
CA ALA A 36 -40.71 54.29 -17.42
C ALA A 36 -41.70 54.85 -16.38
N LEU A 37 -41.98 56.16 -16.39
CA LEU A 37 -43.08 56.73 -15.59
C LEU A 37 -44.42 56.60 -16.34
N ALA A 38 -44.76 55.39 -16.78
CA ALA A 38 -46.06 55.03 -17.35
C ALA A 38 -46.34 53.50 -17.34
N ALA A 39 -45.95 52.76 -16.30
CA ALA A 39 -46.38 51.36 -16.12
C ALA A 39 -46.27 50.90 -14.65
N ALA A 40 -46.97 51.58 -13.74
CA ALA A 40 -47.08 51.10 -12.36
C ALA A 40 -48.01 49.88 -12.30
N GLY A 41 -47.48 48.70 -11.92
CA GLY A 41 -48.29 47.56 -11.46
C GLY A 41 -48.01 46.16 -12.03
N GLN A 42 -47.02 45.95 -12.92
CA GLN A 42 -46.69 44.60 -13.40
C GLN A 42 -45.49 43.98 -12.65
N PRO A 43 -45.56 42.69 -12.26
CA PRO A 43 -44.45 41.99 -11.61
C PRO A 43 -43.26 41.80 -12.56
N GLU A 44 -42.06 41.60 -12.00
CA GLU A 44 -40.80 41.43 -12.74
C GLU A 44 -40.82 40.23 -13.69
N CYS A 45 -41.50 39.16 -13.27
CA CYS A 45 -41.81 38.00 -14.10
C CYS A 45 -43.19 37.41 -13.73
N ARG A 46 -43.70 36.51 -14.55
CA ARG A 46 -44.92 35.73 -14.29
C ARG A 46 -44.71 34.25 -14.57
N TYR A 47 -44.84 33.40 -13.56
CA TYR A 47 -44.73 31.96 -13.72
C TYR A 47 -45.93 31.35 -14.45
N LEU A 48 -45.67 30.38 -15.32
CA LEU A 48 -46.72 29.67 -16.07
C LEU A 48 -47.55 28.78 -15.15
N SER A 49 -46.99 28.25 -14.08
CA SER A 49 -47.74 27.48 -13.09
C SER A 49 -48.76 28.31 -12.32
N ASP A 50 -48.55 29.63 -12.20
CA ASP A 50 -49.51 30.59 -11.65
C ASP A 50 -50.57 31.05 -12.66
N MET A 51 -50.51 30.57 -13.90
CA MET A 51 -51.46 30.86 -14.96
C MET A 51 -52.35 29.64 -15.24
N ASP A 52 -53.60 29.88 -15.60
CA ASP A 52 -54.43 28.82 -16.15
C ASP A 52 -53.97 28.52 -17.58
N TYR A 53 -53.76 27.23 -17.86
CA TYR A 53 -53.56 26.76 -19.22
C TYR A 53 -54.93 26.59 -19.90
N GLU A 54 -54.96 26.69 -21.23
CA GLU A 54 -56.22 26.63 -21.97
C GLU A 54 -56.84 25.21 -21.91
N PRO A 55 -58.18 25.08 -21.89
CA PRO A 55 -58.88 23.79 -21.71
C PRO A 55 -58.52 22.69 -22.73
N GLU A 56 -58.06 23.08 -23.93
CA GLU A 56 -57.57 22.18 -24.99
C GLU A 56 -56.21 21.53 -24.69
N SER A 57 -55.53 21.92 -23.60
CA SER A 57 -54.24 21.35 -23.21
C SER A 57 -54.35 19.87 -22.85
N LYS A 58 -53.39 19.07 -23.31
CA LYS A 58 -53.34 17.62 -23.11
C LYS A 58 -51.91 17.13 -22.88
N ALA A 59 -51.74 16.13 -22.04
CA ALA A 59 -50.49 15.39 -21.88
C ALA A 59 -50.72 13.88 -22.01
N GLY A 60 -49.63 13.12 -22.11
CA GLY A 60 -49.64 11.67 -22.03
C GLY A 60 -50.08 11.17 -20.66
N TRP A 61 -50.28 9.86 -20.57
CA TRP A 61 -50.69 9.15 -19.35
C TRP A 61 -52.01 9.67 -18.74
N VAL A 62 -53.12 9.31 -19.36
CA VAL A 62 -54.49 9.66 -18.91
C VAL A 62 -55.02 8.59 -17.96
N ASP A 63 -55.58 9.02 -16.82
CA ASP A 63 -56.32 8.15 -15.91
C ASP A 63 -57.52 8.89 -15.29
N SER A 64 -58.28 8.21 -14.42
CA SER A 64 -59.49 8.77 -13.80
C SER A 64 -59.25 10.03 -12.95
N ASN A 65 -58.04 10.19 -12.42
CA ASN A 65 -57.65 11.35 -11.62
C ASN A 65 -57.11 12.49 -12.51
N TYR A 66 -56.65 12.19 -13.73
CA TYR A 66 -56.06 13.14 -14.68
C TYR A 66 -56.66 12.97 -16.08
N PRO A 67 -57.91 13.42 -16.31
CA PRO A 67 -58.62 13.22 -17.58
C PRO A 67 -58.05 14.02 -18.77
N GLN A 68 -57.14 14.96 -18.52
CA GLN A 68 -56.40 15.71 -19.54
C GLN A 68 -54.96 15.20 -19.73
N GLY A 69 -54.59 14.10 -19.05
CA GLY A 69 -53.20 13.65 -18.94
C GLY A 69 -52.48 14.30 -17.76
N ARG A 70 -51.24 13.87 -17.49
CA ARG A 70 -50.45 14.40 -16.37
C ARG A 70 -49.86 15.77 -16.70
N ILE A 71 -50.62 16.84 -16.43
CA ILE A 71 -50.13 18.22 -16.36
C ILE A 71 -50.19 18.65 -14.90
N LEU A 72 -49.05 18.88 -14.27
CA LEU A 72 -48.96 19.29 -12.86
C LEU A 72 -48.21 20.62 -12.75
N LYS A 73 -48.64 21.44 -11.79
CA LYS A 73 -48.06 22.75 -11.47
C LYS A 73 -47.19 22.60 -10.23
N ASP A 74 -45.94 23.03 -10.30
CA ASP A 74 -44.99 23.11 -9.18
C ASP A 74 -44.66 21.79 -8.45
N THR A 75 -45.13 20.66 -8.96
CA THR A 75 -44.95 19.34 -8.36
C THR A 75 -44.80 18.23 -9.38
N THR A 76 -44.19 17.12 -8.95
CA THR A 76 -44.18 15.84 -9.67
C THR A 76 -45.41 14.99 -9.33
N VAL A 77 -45.56 13.85 -10.01
CA VAL A 77 -46.59 12.82 -9.72
C VAL A 77 -46.51 12.25 -8.31
N ASN A 78 -45.37 12.38 -7.63
CA ASN A 78 -45.14 11.88 -6.27
C ASN A 78 -45.30 12.99 -5.20
N ASN A 79 -45.86 14.14 -5.57
CA ASN A 79 -45.99 15.30 -4.69
C ASN A 79 -44.64 15.84 -4.16
N THR A 80 -43.58 15.73 -4.96
CA THR A 80 -42.25 16.29 -4.68
C THR A 80 -41.98 17.51 -5.55
N LYS A 81 -41.01 18.35 -5.15
CA LYS A 81 -40.53 19.44 -6.01
C LYS A 81 -40.05 18.90 -7.35
N ILE A 82 -40.28 19.68 -8.40
CA ILE A 82 -39.80 19.43 -9.75
C ILE A 82 -38.27 19.57 -9.77
N SER A 83 -37.58 18.71 -10.51
CA SER A 83 -36.11 18.74 -10.55
C SER A 83 -35.53 18.48 -11.93
N VAL A 84 -34.49 19.23 -12.29
CA VAL A 84 -33.72 19.01 -13.52
C VAL A 84 -32.23 19.11 -13.23
N LYS A 85 -31.40 18.52 -14.10
CA LYS A 85 -29.95 18.53 -13.97
C LYS A 85 -29.35 19.73 -14.68
N ILE A 86 -28.58 20.57 -13.99
CA ILE A 86 -27.90 21.75 -14.54
C ILE A 86 -26.47 21.72 -14.02
N GLU A 87 -25.49 21.98 -14.89
CA GLU A 87 -24.07 22.01 -14.52
C GLU A 87 -23.63 20.73 -13.76
N GLY A 88 -24.16 19.57 -14.15
CA GLY A 88 -23.80 18.28 -13.55
C GLY A 88 -24.58 17.90 -12.27
N ALA A 89 -25.36 18.81 -11.70
CA ALA A 89 -26.08 18.62 -10.44
C ALA A 89 -27.61 18.73 -10.60
N TRP A 90 -28.36 17.96 -9.80
CA TRP A 90 -29.83 18.05 -9.79
C TRP A 90 -30.31 19.18 -8.88
N TYR A 91 -31.05 20.14 -9.44
CA TYR A 91 -31.62 21.25 -8.69
C TYR A 91 -33.13 21.12 -8.59
N ASN A 92 -33.66 21.42 -7.40
CA ASN A 92 -35.09 21.50 -7.16
C ASN A 92 -35.62 22.91 -7.44
N PHE A 93 -36.79 22.98 -8.04
CA PHE A 93 -37.47 24.22 -8.37
C PHE A 93 -38.80 24.31 -7.65
N ASP A 94 -39.08 25.49 -7.09
CA ASP A 94 -40.36 25.79 -6.45
C ASP A 94 -41.45 26.08 -7.49
N LYS A 95 -41.06 26.53 -8.68
CA LYS A 95 -41.98 26.91 -9.76
C LYS A 95 -41.67 26.15 -11.05
N GLY A 96 -42.71 25.69 -11.75
CA GLY A 96 -42.57 25.06 -13.06
C GLY A 96 -43.76 24.19 -13.47
N MET A 97 -43.66 23.60 -14.65
CA MET A 97 -44.68 22.68 -15.17
C MET A 97 -44.10 21.27 -15.34
N PHE A 98 -44.81 20.27 -14.86
CA PHE A 98 -44.53 18.86 -15.12
C PHE A 98 -45.54 18.32 -16.13
N THR A 99 -45.06 17.58 -17.11
CA THR A 99 -45.85 16.97 -18.19
C THR A 99 -45.38 15.55 -18.48
N HIS A 100 -46.27 14.68 -18.95
CA HIS A 100 -45.88 13.41 -19.57
C HIS A 100 -45.94 13.54 -21.10
N ALA A 101 -44.89 13.14 -21.82
CA ALA A 101 -44.93 13.15 -23.30
C ALA A 101 -45.97 12.14 -23.83
N THR A 102 -46.58 12.30 -25.01
CA THR A 102 -46.64 13.52 -25.81
C THR A 102 -47.47 14.58 -25.09
N ALA A 103 -46.97 15.82 -24.97
CA ALA A 103 -47.68 16.91 -24.31
C ALA A 103 -47.88 18.13 -25.21
N ASN A 104 -49.00 18.83 -25.01
CA ASN A 104 -49.32 20.13 -25.58
C ASN A 104 -50.03 20.97 -24.52
N VAL A 105 -49.37 22.01 -24.03
CA VAL A 105 -49.91 22.95 -23.04
C VAL A 105 -49.99 24.34 -23.65
N TYR A 106 -51.18 24.93 -23.65
CA TYR A 106 -51.46 26.19 -24.32
C TYR A 106 -51.73 27.29 -23.28
N TYR A 107 -51.27 28.51 -23.55
CA TYR A 107 -51.49 29.67 -22.69
C TYR A 107 -51.90 30.88 -23.53
N ASN A 108 -52.88 31.64 -23.04
CA ASN A 108 -53.16 32.99 -23.51
C ASN A 108 -52.22 34.00 -22.83
N ILE A 109 -51.43 34.71 -23.64
CA ILE A 109 -50.43 35.68 -23.22
C ILE A 109 -50.71 37.11 -23.75
N GLU A 110 -51.83 37.34 -24.45
CA GLU A 110 -52.16 38.59 -25.17
C GLU A 110 -52.05 39.86 -24.32
N ASN A 111 -52.30 39.76 -23.01
CA ASN A 111 -52.28 40.89 -22.07
C ASN A 111 -51.22 40.73 -20.97
N CYS A 112 -50.23 39.86 -21.15
CA CYS A 112 -49.21 39.62 -20.13
C CYS A 112 -48.10 40.67 -20.11
N GLY A 113 -47.78 41.30 -21.25
CA GLY A 113 -46.83 42.43 -21.31
C GLY A 113 -45.34 42.06 -21.20
N TYR A 114 -44.99 40.80 -21.42
CA TYR A 114 -43.61 40.30 -21.36
C TYR A 114 -43.01 40.04 -22.74
N ARG A 115 -41.70 40.22 -22.86
CA ARG A 115 -40.95 40.00 -24.09
C ARG A 115 -40.51 38.55 -24.29
N TYR A 116 -40.20 37.83 -23.23
CA TYR A 116 -39.59 36.50 -23.31
C TYR A 116 -40.39 35.44 -22.55
N PHE A 117 -40.38 34.23 -23.06
CA PHE A 117 -40.63 33.00 -22.31
C PHE A 117 -39.30 32.32 -22.00
N THR A 118 -39.06 31.97 -20.74
CA THR A 118 -37.87 31.24 -20.31
C THR A 118 -38.22 29.99 -19.50
N ALA A 119 -37.47 28.90 -19.68
CA ALA A 119 -37.57 27.70 -18.86
C ALA A 119 -36.30 26.84 -18.98
N TYR A 120 -35.95 26.11 -17.92
CA TYR A 120 -35.06 24.95 -18.03
C TYR A 120 -35.91 23.72 -18.37
N VAL A 121 -35.56 23.02 -19.45
CA VAL A 121 -36.31 21.85 -19.92
C VAL A 121 -35.49 20.58 -19.83
N GLY A 122 -36.13 19.48 -19.41
CA GLY A 122 -35.46 18.19 -19.25
C GLY A 122 -36.38 17.11 -18.69
N LEU A 123 -35.82 15.93 -18.43
CA LEU A 123 -36.52 14.87 -17.71
C LEU A 123 -36.35 15.04 -16.19
N ASP A 124 -37.40 14.75 -15.44
CA ASP A 124 -37.37 14.79 -13.98
C ASP A 124 -36.44 13.71 -13.39
N LYS A 125 -35.78 14.02 -12.27
CA LYS A 125 -34.86 13.11 -11.55
C LYS A 125 -35.49 11.77 -11.17
N THR A 126 -36.81 11.71 -10.99
CA THR A 126 -37.51 10.49 -10.58
C THR A 126 -37.46 9.39 -11.65
N ILE A 127 -37.12 9.70 -12.90
CA ILE A 127 -36.94 8.70 -13.96
C ILE A 127 -35.54 8.09 -13.90
N THR A 128 -35.50 6.78 -13.69
CA THR A 128 -34.25 5.99 -13.60
C THR A 128 -34.14 4.89 -14.65
N LYS A 129 -35.21 4.63 -15.41
CA LYS A 129 -35.27 3.61 -16.48
C LYS A 129 -36.44 3.87 -17.44
N ASN A 130 -36.34 3.31 -18.64
CA ASN A 130 -37.43 3.12 -19.61
C ASN A 130 -37.89 4.31 -20.48
N SER A 131 -37.15 5.40 -20.59
CA SER A 131 -37.45 6.52 -21.52
C SER A 131 -36.52 6.50 -22.74
N ASN A 132 -37.05 6.88 -23.90
CA ASN A 132 -36.29 7.13 -25.13
C ASN A 132 -35.70 8.55 -25.19
N GLY A 133 -35.91 9.35 -24.14
CA GLY A 133 -35.68 10.78 -24.12
C GLY A 133 -36.84 11.56 -24.73
N VAL A 134 -36.87 12.86 -24.48
CA VAL A 134 -37.93 13.76 -24.98
C VAL A 134 -37.32 14.92 -25.77
N LYS A 135 -38.14 15.54 -26.62
CA LYS A 135 -37.80 16.79 -27.32
C LYS A 135 -38.78 17.88 -26.96
N PHE A 136 -38.26 19.07 -26.67
CA PHE A 136 -39.04 20.23 -26.27
C PHE A 136 -39.20 21.21 -27.43
N PHE A 137 -40.43 21.68 -27.64
CA PHE A 137 -40.75 22.64 -28.69
C PHE A 137 -41.61 23.77 -28.14
N VAL A 138 -41.30 25.00 -28.55
CA VAL A 138 -42.10 26.18 -28.20
C VAL A 138 -42.67 26.77 -29.47
N TYR A 139 -43.97 27.02 -29.48
CA TYR A 139 -44.67 27.68 -30.58
C TYR A 139 -45.40 28.92 -30.09
N THR A 140 -45.56 29.89 -30.98
CA THR A 140 -46.34 31.12 -30.76
C THR A 140 -47.43 31.28 -31.81
N SER A 141 -48.51 31.97 -31.46
CA SER A 141 -49.62 32.25 -32.38
C SER A 141 -50.32 33.56 -32.05
N ASN A 142 -50.98 34.15 -33.06
CA ASN A 142 -51.86 35.31 -32.90
C ASN A 142 -53.36 34.96 -33.00
N ASP A 143 -53.70 33.74 -33.41
CA ASP A 143 -55.08 33.34 -33.71
C ASP A 143 -55.45 31.93 -33.20
N LYS A 144 -54.56 31.26 -32.44
CA LYS A 144 -54.66 29.87 -31.95
C LYS A 144 -54.69 28.78 -33.02
N THR A 145 -54.70 29.13 -34.30
CA THR A 145 -54.80 28.18 -35.42
C THR A 145 -53.49 28.06 -36.19
N ASN A 146 -52.83 29.18 -36.48
CA ASN A 146 -51.55 29.25 -37.15
C ASN A 146 -50.44 29.36 -36.10
N TRP A 147 -49.66 28.28 -35.96
CA TRP A 147 -48.58 28.17 -34.97
C TRP A 147 -47.22 28.32 -35.65
N THR A 148 -46.39 29.24 -35.15
CA THR A 148 -45.01 29.44 -35.59
C THR A 148 -44.07 28.79 -34.59
N LEU A 149 -43.22 27.87 -35.06
CA LEU A 149 -42.17 27.24 -34.25
C LEU A 149 -41.09 28.27 -33.91
N GLN A 150 -40.72 28.35 -32.63
CA GLN A 150 -39.71 29.29 -32.13
C GLN A 150 -38.41 28.61 -31.68
N THR A 151 -38.44 27.31 -31.41
CA THR A 151 -37.23 26.50 -31.16
C THR A 151 -36.68 25.91 -32.47
N ALA A 152 -35.51 25.26 -32.43
CA ALA A 152 -34.95 24.59 -33.60
C ALA A 152 -35.90 23.49 -34.14
N GLU A 153 -35.88 23.24 -35.45
CA GLU A 153 -36.68 22.17 -36.09
C GLU A 153 -36.27 20.77 -35.63
N ASN A 154 -34.99 20.60 -35.27
CA ASN A 154 -34.42 19.36 -34.74
C ASN A 154 -33.72 19.64 -33.40
N PRO A 155 -34.46 19.81 -32.31
CA PRO A 155 -33.87 20.04 -30.98
C PRO A 155 -33.19 18.76 -30.46
N ASN A 156 -32.32 18.93 -29.46
CA ASN A 156 -31.63 17.83 -28.82
C ASN A 156 -32.63 16.85 -28.16
N VAL A 157 -32.30 15.56 -28.19
CA VAL A 157 -33.03 14.56 -27.41
C VAL A 157 -32.48 14.59 -25.99
N LEU A 158 -33.32 14.99 -25.02
CA LEU A 158 -32.95 15.01 -23.61
C LEU A 158 -33.29 13.65 -22.98
N THR A 159 -32.26 12.85 -22.75
CA THR A 159 -32.37 11.49 -22.20
C THR A 159 -32.25 11.48 -20.67
N ILE A 160 -32.45 10.30 -20.07
CA ILE A 160 -32.37 10.12 -18.61
C ILE A 160 -31.00 10.58 -18.10
N GLY A 161 -31.00 11.55 -17.18
CA GLY A 161 -29.79 12.09 -16.57
C GLY A 161 -29.00 13.07 -17.44
N ALA A 162 -29.53 13.46 -18.61
CA ALA A 162 -28.99 14.53 -19.43
C ALA A 162 -29.11 15.90 -18.72
N GLU A 163 -28.20 16.82 -19.06
CA GLU A 163 -28.32 18.22 -18.65
C GLU A 163 -29.57 18.85 -19.25
N ALA A 164 -30.20 19.74 -18.49
CA ALA A 164 -31.35 20.52 -18.90
C ALA A 164 -30.92 21.59 -19.89
N GLU A 165 -31.79 21.86 -20.86
CA GLU A 165 -31.59 22.95 -21.81
C GLU A 165 -32.28 24.21 -21.31
N PHE A 166 -31.59 25.34 -21.33
CA PHE A 166 -32.21 26.63 -21.04
C PHE A 166 -32.84 27.21 -22.32
N LEU A 167 -34.16 27.33 -22.33
CA LEU A 167 -34.89 27.97 -23.41
C LEU A 167 -35.12 29.44 -23.08
N SER A 168 -34.84 30.32 -24.05
CA SER A 168 -35.21 31.73 -24.03
C SER A 168 -35.81 32.11 -25.38
N VAL A 169 -37.13 32.30 -25.41
CA VAL A 169 -37.91 32.54 -26.63
C VAL A 169 -38.48 33.95 -26.61
N ASP A 170 -38.22 34.75 -27.65
CA ASP A 170 -38.88 36.04 -27.84
C ASP A 170 -40.35 35.79 -28.24
N ILE A 171 -41.27 36.27 -27.41
CA ILE A 171 -42.72 36.15 -27.57
C ILE A 171 -43.37 37.49 -27.92
N SER A 172 -42.56 38.49 -28.32
CA SER A 172 -43.05 39.83 -28.67
C SER A 172 -44.12 39.77 -29.75
N GLY A 173 -45.29 40.35 -29.45
CA GLY A 173 -46.40 40.43 -30.38
C GLY A 173 -47.17 39.12 -30.57
N ALA A 174 -46.86 38.05 -29.83
CA ALA A 174 -47.65 36.83 -29.80
C ALA A 174 -48.82 36.95 -28.80
N LYS A 175 -49.97 36.34 -29.13
CA LYS A 175 -51.14 36.26 -28.25
C LYS A 175 -51.25 34.94 -27.50
N TYR A 176 -50.66 33.88 -28.06
CA TYR A 176 -50.74 32.53 -27.53
C TYR A 176 -49.37 31.84 -27.56
N LEU A 177 -49.12 31.05 -26.53
CA LEU A 177 -47.93 30.21 -26.36
C LEU A 177 -48.35 28.75 -26.31
N ARG A 178 -47.61 27.87 -26.99
CA ARG A 178 -47.78 26.41 -26.91
C ARG A 178 -46.46 25.76 -26.54
N LEU A 179 -46.49 25.00 -25.45
CA LEU A 179 -45.40 24.17 -24.98
C LEU A 179 -45.68 22.74 -25.41
N HIS A 180 -44.81 22.18 -26.25
CA HIS A 180 -44.97 20.83 -26.79
C HIS A 180 -43.79 19.94 -26.39
N VAL A 181 -44.10 18.72 -25.97
CA VAL A 181 -43.12 17.68 -25.68
C VAL A 181 -43.38 16.49 -26.59
N ASP A 182 -42.38 16.11 -27.37
CA ASP A 182 -42.38 14.92 -28.23
C ASP A 182 -41.67 13.75 -27.51
N PRO A 183 -42.22 12.52 -27.57
CA PRO A 183 -41.71 11.35 -26.84
C PRO A 183 -40.50 10.66 -27.49
N ASN A 184 -39.98 11.18 -28.61
CA ASN A 184 -38.87 10.58 -29.36
C ASN A 184 -39.07 9.06 -29.62
N GLY A 185 -40.27 8.69 -30.08
CA GLY A 185 -40.67 7.30 -30.26
C GLY A 185 -41.77 6.88 -29.30
N VAL A 186 -41.45 6.04 -28.31
CA VAL A 186 -42.43 5.55 -27.32
C VAL A 186 -42.37 6.37 -26.04
N ASP A 187 -43.52 6.66 -25.45
CA ASP A 187 -43.70 7.63 -24.37
C ASP A 187 -43.46 7.08 -22.96
N ARG A 188 -42.78 5.93 -22.82
CA ARG A 188 -42.65 5.27 -21.51
C ARG A 188 -41.75 6.09 -20.59
N GLY A 189 -42.26 6.51 -19.42
CA GLY A 189 -41.44 7.19 -18.42
C GLY A 189 -40.94 8.57 -18.86
N ASP A 190 -41.64 9.22 -19.79
CA ASP A 190 -41.28 10.54 -20.31
C ASP A 190 -41.81 11.66 -19.41
N TYR A 191 -41.31 11.71 -18.18
CA TYR A 191 -41.65 12.75 -17.19
C TYR A 191 -40.90 14.04 -17.51
N ALA A 192 -41.44 14.79 -18.47
CA ALA A 192 -40.88 16.03 -18.99
C ALA A 192 -41.22 17.23 -18.12
N VAL A 193 -40.21 18.06 -17.87
CA VAL A 193 -40.27 19.20 -16.97
C VAL A 193 -39.95 20.48 -17.71
N TRP A 194 -40.71 21.54 -17.41
CA TRP A 194 -40.43 22.93 -17.72
C TRP A 194 -40.17 23.66 -16.39
N ALA A 195 -38.95 23.56 -15.87
CA ALA A 195 -38.52 24.14 -14.61
C ALA A 195 -38.29 25.66 -14.72
N ASP A 196 -38.65 26.42 -13.68
CA ASP A 196 -38.62 27.89 -13.67
C ASP A 196 -39.35 28.53 -14.87
N ALA A 197 -40.38 27.84 -15.40
CA ALA A 197 -41.10 28.27 -16.59
C ALA A 197 -41.86 29.58 -16.34
N LYS A 198 -41.42 30.67 -16.97
CA LYS A 198 -41.93 32.02 -16.72
C LYS A 198 -41.91 32.93 -17.94
N LEU A 199 -42.73 33.96 -17.89
CA LEU A 199 -42.71 35.12 -18.80
C LEU A 199 -41.91 36.25 -18.13
N THR A 200 -40.98 36.86 -18.84
CA THR A 200 -40.06 37.88 -18.30
C THR A 200 -39.67 38.92 -19.35
N ASN A 201 -39.25 40.10 -18.91
CA ASN A 201 -38.62 41.11 -19.76
C ASN A 201 -37.08 41.05 -19.74
N SER A 202 -36.49 40.29 -18.82
CA SER A 202 -35.05 40.02 -18.73
C SER A 202 -34.82 38.51 -18.76
N PRO A 203 -34.31 37.94 -19.88
CA PRO A 203 -34.19 36.49 -20.04
C PRO A 203 -33.04 35.87 -19.24
N SER A 204 -32.01 36.65 -18.87
CA SER A 204 -30.82 36.16 -18.15
C SER A 204 -30.83 36.39 -16.63
N GLY A 205 -31.82 37.12 -16.11
CA GLY A 205 -31.80 37.64 -14.73
C GLY A 205 -30.78 38.78 -14.55
N ASP A 206 -30.62 39.27 -13.32
CA ASP A 206 -29.62 40.28 -12.97
C ASP A 206 -28.22 39.62 -12.91
N ASP A 207 -27.30 40.00 -13.81
CA ASP A 207 -26.00 39.35 -14.04
C ASP A 207 -24.95 39.70 -12.96
N THR A 208 -25.21 39.31 -11.72
CA THR A 208 -24.29 39.56 -10.59
C THR A 208 -23.08 38.63 -10.55
N VAL A 209 -23.12 37.47 -11.26
CA VAL A 209 -22.04 36.49 -11.34
C VAL A 209 -21.54 36.34 -12.77
N GLN A 210 -20.26 36.64 -12.98
CA GLN A 210 -19.59 36.59 -14.28
C GLN A 210 -19.38 35.15 -14.77
N SER A 211 -19.40 34.94 -16.10
CA SER A 211 -19.18 33.64 -16.75
C SER A 211 -17.69 33.31 -16.87
N THR A 212 -17.35 32.06 -17.19
CA THR A 212 -15.96 31.68 -17.51
C THR A 212 -15.43 32.43 -18.72
N ASP A 213 -16.26 32.63 -19.76
CA ASP A 213 -15.87 33.33 -20.99
C ASP A 213 -15.47 34.79 -20.71
N TYR A 214 -16.20 35.46 -19.81
CA TYR A 214 -15.86 36.81 -19.36
C TYR A 214 -14.44 36.86 -18.77
N TYR A 215 -14.09 35.93 -17.88
CA TYR A 215 -12.75 35.89 -17.32
C TYR A 215 -11.70 35.49 -18.35
N ASP A 216 -12.02 34.55 -19.25
CA ASP A 216 -11.11 34.13 -20.31
C ASP A 216 -10.75 35.32 -21.22
N GLU A 217 -11.71 36.19 -21.56
CA GLU A 217 -11.46 37.44 -22.30
C GLU A 217 -10.56 38.40 -21.53
N LEU A 218 -10.80 38.62 -20.23
CA LEU A 218 -9.98 39.50 -19.39
C LEU A 218 -8.54 38.99 -19.24
N ILE A 219 -8.38 37.70 -18.99
CA ILE A 219 -7.08 37.04 -18.83
C ILE A 219 -6.30 37.13 -20.14
N LYS A 220 -6.92 36.81 -21.28
CA LYS A 220 -6.27 36.91 -22.60
C LYS A 220 -5.90 38.35 -22.95
N ALA A 221 -6.71 39.33 -22.57
CA ALA A 221 -6.44 40.75 -22.81
C ALA A 221 -5.20 41.28 -22.06
N LYS A 222 -4.79 40.65 -20.95
CA LYS A 222 -3.57 41.01 -20.20
C LYS A 222 -2.29 40.80 -21.02
N ASN A 223 -2.31 39.91 -22.02
CA ASN A 223 -1.13 39.55 -22.82
C ASN A 223 0.10 39.16 -21.98
N SER A 224 -0.13 38.58 -20.79
CA SER A 224 0.89 38.13 -19.84
C SER A 224 0.48 36.79 -19.27
N THR A 225 1.46 35.96 -18.93
CA THR A 225 1.28 34.70 -18.20
C THR A 225 2.14 34.63 -16.94
N ASP A 226 2.70 35.77 -16.51
CA ASP A 226 3.54 35.86 -15.32
C ASP A 226 2.67 35.92 -14.05
N LEU A 227 2.24 34.75 -13.59
CA LEU A 227 1.49 34.62 -12.35
C LEU A 227 2.35 34.94 -11.11
N GLU A 228 3.68 34.94 -11.19
CA GLU A 228 4.56 35.15 -10.03
C GLU A 228 4.59 36.64 -9.62
N ASN A 229 4.47 37.55 -10.58
CA ASN A 229 4.54 39.00 -10.32
C ASN A 229 3.23 39.76 -10.58
N ASP A 230 2.22 39.12 -11.19
CA ASP A 230 0.91 39.74 -11.48
C ASP A 230 -0.20 39.14 -10.60
N ARG A 231 -0.39 39.74 -9.42
CA ARG A 231 -1.46 39.35 -8.47
C ARG A 231 -2.87 39.53 -9.03
N GLU A 232 -3.06 40.44 -9.99
CA GLU A 232 -4.38 40.67 -10.61
C GLU A 232 -4.69 39.54 -11.58
N LEU A 233 -3.71 39.13 -12.40
CA LEU A 233 -3.82 37.95 -13.25
C LEU A 233 -4.09 36.69 -12.43
N GLU A 234 -3.35 36.49 -11.34
CA GLU A 234 -3.54 35.37 -10.41
C GLU A 234 -4.98 35.34 -9.86
N SER A 235 -5.49 36.49 -9.40
CA SER A 235 -6.87 36.63 -8.93
C SER A 235 -7.88 36.26 -10.02
N LEU A 236 -7.70 36.75 -11.25
CA LEU A 236 -8.62 36.45 -12.36
C LEU A 236 -8.62 34.95 -12.69
N VAL A 237 -7.46 34.29 -12.71
CA VAL A 237 -7.36 32.84 -12.97
C VAL A 237 -8.08 32.04 -11.89
N LEU A 238 -7.89 32.39 -10.62
CA LEU A 238 -8.55 31.69 -9.51
C LEU A 238 -10.06 31.94 -9.50
N GLN A 239 -10.52 33.16 -9.78
CA GLN A 239 -11.95 33.49 -9.91
C GLN A 239 -12.59 32.71 -11.06
N ARG A 240 -11.92 32.66 -12.21
CA ARG A 240 -12.34 31.88 -13.38
C ARG A 240 -12.47 30.41 -13.05
N GLU A 241 -11.44 29.83 -12.43
CA GLU A 241 -11.45 28.42 -12.06
C GLU A 241 -12.52 28.11 -11.02
N PHE A 242 -12.74 29.01 -10.05
CA PHE A 242 -13.83 28.89 -9.08
C PHE A 242 -15.19 28.85 -9.78
N VAL A 243 -15.49 29.81 -10.67
CA VAL A 243 -16.75 29.80 -11.43
C VAL A 243 -16.88 28.53 -12.28
N ARG A 244 -15.80 28.08 -12.91
CA ARG A 244 -15.81 26.83 -13.69
C ARG A 244 -16.12 25.60 -12.85
N ARG A 245 -15.57 25.51 -11.63
CA ARG A 245 -15.75 24.34 -10.75
C ARG A 245 -17.11 24.33 -10.06
N VAL A 246 -17.62 25.50 -9.66
CA VAL A 246 -18.90 25.61 -8.95
C VAL A 246 -20.08 25.60 -9.93
N GLY A 247 -19.94 26.28 -11.07
CA GLY A 247 -21.02 26.54 -12.01
C GLY A 247 -21.61 27.95 -11.83
N GLN A 248 -21.89 28.62 -12.95
CA GLN A 248 -22.43 29.98 -12.94
C GLN A 248 -23.87 29.98 -12.42
N TYR A 249 -24.69 29.01 -12.83
CA TYR A 249 -26.06 28.89 -12.36
C TYR A 249 -26.09 28.61 -10.85
N ALA A 250 -25.24 27.70 -10.37
CA ALA A 250 -25.12 27.39 -8.95
C ALA A 250 -24.82 28.64 -8.10
N LEU A 251 -23.89 29.49 -8.56
CA LEU A 251 -23.49 30.72 -7.86
C LEU A 251 -24.59 31.81 -7.89
N LYS A 252 -25.27 31.99 -9.03
CA LYS A 252 -26.41 32.91 -9.15
C LYS A 252 -27.53 32.50 -8.20
N ARG A 253 -27.85 31.21 -8.15
CA ARG A 253 -28.82 30.67 -7.21
C ARG A 253 -28.37 30.91 -5.77
N PHE A 254 -27.16 30.50 -5.42
CA PHE A 254 -26.61 30.63 -4.07
C PHE A 254 -26.70 32.06 -3.54
N THR A 255 -26.30 33.06 -4.34
CA THR A 255 -26.37 34.47 -3.95
C THR A 255 -27.80 35.02 -3.90
N SER A 256 -28.73 34.50 -4.70
CA SER A 256 -30.13 34.93 -4.65
C SER A 256 -30.87 34.50 -3.37
N GLU A 257 -30.38 33.45 -2.69
CA GLU A 257 -31.07 32.83 -1.56
C GLU A 257 -30.84 33.54 -0.21
N SER A 258 -29.72 34.27 -0.03
CA SER A 258 -29.43 34.98 1.23
C SER A 258 -28.38 36.09 1.05
N GLU A 259 -28.52 37.17 1.83
CA GLU A 259 -27.49 38.22 1.93
C GLU A 259 -26.19 37.70 2.55
N ASP A 260 -26.24 36.69 3.43
CA ASP A 260 -25.04 36.05 3.97
C ASP A 260 -24.27 35.30 2.88
N ASN A 261 -24.98 34.66 1.94
CA ASN A 261 -24.37 33.99 0.80
C ASN A 261 -23.68 35.01 -0.13
N LYS A 262 -24.31 36.18 -0.36
CA LYS A 262 -23.68 37.29 -1.08
C LYS A 262 -22.43 37.81 -0.38
N ALA A 263 -22.51 38.01 0.94
CA ALA A 263 -21.39 38.49 1.74
C ALA A 263 -20.21 37.51 1.72
N LEU A 264 -20.49 36.20 1.87
CA LEU A 264 -19.48 35.15 1.74
C LEU A 264 -18.83 35.19 0.36
N LEU A 265 -19.64 35.14 -0.71
CA LEU A 265 -19.10 35.07 -2.06
C LEU A 265 -18.26 36.31 -2.38
N ASN A 266 -18.72 37.49 -1.97
CA ASN A 266 -17.97 38.73 -2.13
C ASN A 266 -16.65 38.70 -1.36
N TRP A 267 -16.62 38.21 -0.12
CA TRP A 267 -15.37 38.06 0.61
C TRP A 267 -14.43 37.07 -0.10
N LEU A 268 -14.91 35.87 -0.41
CA LEU A 268 -14.10 34.81 -1.00
C LEU A 268 -13.52 35.22 -2.35
N LEU A 269 -14.28 35.86 -3.23
CA LEU A 269 -13.79 36.27 -4.55
C LEU A 269 -12.83 37.47 -4.51
N ASN A 270 -12.83 38.28 -3.45
CA ASN A 270 -11.99 39.48 -3.34
C ASN A 270 -10.82 39.33 -2.35
N ASP A 271 -10.71 38.19 -1.68
CA ASP A 271 -9.58 37.82 -0.82
C ASP A 271 -8.78 36.73 -1.52
N LEU A 272 -7.65 37.12 -2.13
CA LEU A 272 -6.84 36.24 -2.95
C LEU A 272 -6.33 35.02 -2.16
N ASP A 273 -5.90 35.20 -0.92
CA ASP A 273 -5.33 34.13 -0.11
C ASP A 273 -6.42 33.15 0.32
N ALA A 274 -7.61 33.66 0.68
CA ALA A 274 -8.78 32.83 0.97
C ALA A 274 -9.26 32.05 -0.26
N LEU A 275 -9.35 32.69 -1.43
CA LEU A 275 -9.75 32.03 -2.67
C LEU A 275 -8.76 30.94 -3.05
N ARG A 276 -7.46 31.25 -3.01
CA ARG A 276 -6.38 30.32 -3.33
C ARG A 276 -6.44 29.10 -2.41
N GLU A 277 -6.53 29.31 -1.11
CA GLU A 277 -6.56 28.23 -0.13
C GLU A 277 -7.80 27.33 -0.30
N PHE A 278 -8.99 27.91 -0.54
CA PHE A 278 -10.20 27.13 -0.82
C PHE A 278 -10.07 26.30 -2.10
N MET A 279 -9.52 26.88 -3.17
CA MET A 279 -9.38 26.23 -4.48
C MET A 279 -8.34 25.11 -4.49
N ILE A 280 -7.21 25.33 -3.79
CA ILE A 280 -6.15 24.33 -3.60
C ILE A 280 -6.59 23.23 -2.62
N GLY A 281 -7.56 23.51 -1.74
CA GLY A 281 -8.24 22.52 -0.91
C GLY A 281 -9.01 21.43 -1.68
N GLY A 282 -9.09 21.55 -3.01
CA GLY A 282 -9.61 20.53 -3.92
C GLY A 282 -11.14 20.46 -3.98
N ALA A 283 -11.65 19.44 -4.67
CA ALA A 283 -13.10 19.25 -4.80
C ALA A 283 -13.74 18.75 -3.49
N PRO A 284 -15.02 19.11 -3.23
CA PRO A 284 -15.80 18.53 -2.14
C PRO A 284 -15.78 17.01 -2.18
N GLY A 285 -15.73 16.37 -1.00
CA GLY A 285 -15.37 14.95 -0.91
C GLY A 285 -16.49 13.98 -1.31
N TYR A 286 -17.76 14.38 -1.17
CA TYR A 286 -18.89 13.44 -1.20
C TYR A 286 -20.16 13.98 -1.88
N GLY A 287 -20.29 15.29 -2.02
CA GLY A 287 -21.42 16.02 -2.58
C GLY A 287 -20.97 16.98 -3.69
N ASN A 288 -21.32 18.27 -3.58
CA ASN A 288 -21.04 19.26 -4.61
C ASN A 288 -20.65 20.62 -4.01
N TYR A 289 -20.11 21.50 -4.85
CA TYR A 289 -19.67 22.82 -4.42
C TYR A 289 -20.78 23.71 -3.87
N TYR A 290 -22.00 23.60 -4.38
CA TYR A 290 -23.13 24.38 -3.88
C TYR A 290 -23.46 24.03 -2.41
N ASN A 291 -23.47 22.74 -2.06
CA ASN A 291 -23.60 22.30 -0.67
C ASN A 291 -22.41 22.76 0.18
N SER A 292 -21.19 22.65 -0.35
CA SER A 292 -19.97 23.09 0.33
C SER A 292 -20.01 24.59 0.65
N LEU A 293 -20.43 25.44 -0.29
CA LEU A 293 -20.59 26.87 -0.08
C LEU A 293 -21.70 27.20 0.91
N THR A 294 -22.75 26.38 0.97
CA THR A 294 -23.82 26.52 1.98
C THR A 294 -23.27 26.29 3.39
N VAL A 295 -22.45 25.25 3.58
CA VAL A 295 -21.76 25.01 4.86
C VAL A 295 -20.80 26.16 5.18
N LEU A 296 -20.01 26.60 4.20
CA LEU A 296 -19.07 27.70 4.38
C LEU A 296 -19.76 29.02 4.75
N SER A 297 -20.94 29.29 4.17
CA SER A 297 -21.75 30.48 4.49
C SER A 297 -22.17 30.48 5.96
N ASN A 298 -22.63 29.33 6.45
CA ASN A 298 -23.00 29.17 7.85
C ASN A 298 -21.80 29.36 8.79
N LEU A 299 -20.65 28.78 8.46
CA LEU A 299 -19.40 28.94 9.21
C LEU A 299 -18.94 30.40 9.21
N TYR A 300 -18.89 31.04 8.04
CA TYR A 300 -18.47 32.42 7.89
C TYR A 300 -19.38 33.37 8.68
N ARG A 301 -20.70 33.22 8.56
CA ARG A 301 -21.66 34.03 9.32
C ARG A 301 -21.47 33.90 10.83
N ASN A 302 -21.22 32.69 11.33
CA ASN A 302 -21.07 32.42 12.76
C ASN A 302 -19.69 32.79 13.33
N TYR A 303 -18.64 32.74 12.52
CA TYR A 303 -17.25 32.76 13.01
C TYR A 303 -16.32 33.70 12.24
N LYS A 304 -16.79 34.54 11.30
CA LYS A 304 -15.92 35.47 10.53
C LYS A 304 -15.05 36.38 11.40
N SER A 305 -15.42 36.64 12.65
CA SER A 305 -14.56 37.38 13.59
C SER A 305 -13.24 36.68 13.88
N ASP A 306 -13.22 35.34 13.87
CA ASP A 306 -12.04 34.52 14.11
C ASP A 306 -10.97 34.76 13.03
N LEU A 307 -11.40 35.06 11.80
CA LEU A 307 -10.52 35.34 10.66
C LEU A 307 -9.69 36.62 10.83
N ASN A 308 -10.10 37.51 11.75
CA ASN A 308 -9.36 38.74 12.06
C ASN A 308 -8.25 38.53 13.10
N ASN A 309 -8.09 37.31 13.64
CA ASN A 309 -7.07 37.03 14.64
C ASN A 309 -5.68 36.95 13.99
N THR A 310 -4.87 37.98 14.20
CA THR A 310 -3.50 38.11 13.65
C THR A 310 -2.40 37.65 14.59
N GLU A 311 -2.75 37.07 15.75
CA GLU A 311 -1.79 36.50 16.69
C GLU A 311 -1.10 35.27 16.07
N LEU A 312 0.22 35.17 16.23
CA LEU A 312 1.02 34.06 15.72
C LEU A 312 0.78 32.78 16.53
N LEU A 313 0.74 31.64 15.85
CA LEU A 313 0.61 30.32 16.49
C LEU A 313 1.88 29.89 17.25
N HIS A 314 3.02 30.51 16.96
CA HIS A 314 4.35 30.05 17.41
C HIS A 314 4.66 28.60 17.01
N ASN A 315 4.19 28.19 15.82
CA ASN A 315 4.35 26.84 15.30
C ASN A 315 5.79 26.60 14.80
N THR A 316 6.41 25.48 15.18
CA THR A 316 7.79 25.15 14.78
C THR A 316 7.97 25.01 13.26
N TRP A 317 6.97 24.50 12.53
CA TRP A 317 7.04 24.24 11.09
C TRP A 317 6.44 25.34 10.22
N LYS A 318 5.60 26.21 10.81
CA LYS A 318 4.96 27.36 10.17
C LYS A 318 5.01 28.59 11.10
N PRO A 319 6.20 29.16 11.35
CA PRO A 319 6.41 30.17 12.40
C PRO A 319 5.62 31.47 12.18
N ASP A 320 5.33 31.81 10.92
CA ASP A 320 4.62 33.04 10.55
C ASP A 320 3.10 32.87 10.49
N ARG A 321 2.58 31.66 10.73
CA ARG A 321 1.14 31.40 10.65
C ARG A 321 0.40 32.00 11.84
N THR A 322 -0.74 32.62 11.56
CA THR A 322 -1.64 33.21 12.55
C THR A 322 -2.81 32.29 12.92
N TYR A 323 -3.46 32.59 14.04
CA TYR A 323 -4.72 31.94 14.43
C TYR A 323 -5.82 32.11 13.38
N GLY A 324 -5.97 33.30 12.80
CA GLY A 324 -6.96 33.57 11.76
C GLY A 324 -6.77 32.70 10.52
N GLU A 325 -5.53 32.44 10.12
CA GLU A 325 -5.21 31.53 9.01
C GLU A 325 -5.51 30.06 9.37
N LEU A 326 -5.19 29.60 10.58
CA LEU A 326 -5.58 28.26 11.03
C LEU A 326 -7.10 28.08 11.02
N TYR A 327 -7.83 29.07 11.53
CA TYR A 327 -9.29 29.04 11.55
C TYR A 327 -9.90 29.04 10.16
N ARG A 328 -9.32 29.81 9.21
CA ARG A 328 -9.71 29.76 7.81
C ARG A 328 -9.52 28.36 7.21
N THR A 329 -8.36 27.74 7.45
CA THR A 329 -8.09 26.35 7.04
C THR A 329 -9.13 25.38 7.60
N MET A 330 -9.45 25.48 8.89
CA MET A 330 -10.46 24.63 9.54
C MET A 330 -11.84 24.82 8.89
N MET A 331 -12.27 26.07 8.64
CA MET A 331 -13.54 26.35 7.98
C MET A 331 -13.62 25.75 6.57
N PHE A 332 -12.56 25.90 5.77
CA PHE A 332 -12.51 25.33 4.42
C PHE A 332 -12.49 23.80 4.45
N SER A 333 -11.72 23.18 5.35
CA SER A 333 -11.72 21.72 5.50
C SER A 333 -13.09 21.17 5.91
N ILE A 334 -13.82 21.84 6.81
CA ILE A 334 -15.18 21.44 7.19
C ILE A 334 -16.13 21.63 6.01
N ALA A 335 -16.10 22.79 5.34
CA ALA A 335 -16.93 23.05 4.17
C ALA A 335 -16.77 22.01 3.05
N LEU A 336 -15.54 21.52 2.83
CA LEU A 336 -15.23 20.53 1.79
C LEU A 336 -15.47 19.07 2.21
N THR A 337 -15.87 18.82 3.46
CA THR A 337 -16.11 17.46 4.01
C THR A 337 -17.55 17.26 4.49
N HIS A 338 -18.23 18.34 4.90
CA HIS A 338 -19.60 18.35 5.39
C HIS A 338 -20.61 18.81 4.32
N ASP A 339 -20.22 18.75 3.05
CA ASP A 339 -21.12 18.97 1.90
C ASP A 339 -22.16 17.84 1.74
N VAL A 340 -22.06 16.82 2.59
CA VAL A 340 -23.05 15.79 2.90
C VAL A 340 -23.18 15.65 4.42
N GLU A 341 -24.22 14.96 4.88
CA GLU A 341 -24.34 14.59 6.30
C GLU A 341 -23.15 13.73 6.76
N VAL A 342 -22.50 14.13 7.85
CA VAL A 342 -21.40 13.41 8.52
C VAL A 342 -21.88 12.93 9.88
N GLY A 343 -21.43 11.76 10.32
CA GLY A 343 -21.80 11.21 11.62
C GLY A 343 -21.08 9.91 11.94
N SER A 344 -21.33 9.37 13.13
CA SER A 344 -20.73 8.14 13.63
C SER A 344 -21.03 6.96 12.70
N TRP A 345 -19.98 6.23 12.32
CA TRP A 345 -20.09 5.05 11.45
C TRP A 345 -20.89 3.89 12.06
N LEU A 346 -21.13 3.91 13.38
CA LEU A 346 -21.93 2.90 14.07
C LEU A 346 -23.43 3.06 13.78
N GLN A 347 -23.93 4.29 13.82
CA GLN A 347 -25.37 4.56 13.72
C GLN A 347 -25.63 6.01 13.25
N LYS A 348 -25.22 6.31 12.01
CA LYS A 348 -25.22 7.65 11.41
C LYS A 348 -26.59 8.38 11.44
N ASN A 349 -27.68 7.64 11.27
CA ASN A 349 -29.03 8.22 11.11
C ASN A 349 -29.65 8.73 12.43
N ARG A 350 -28.90 8.70 13.54
CA ARG A 350 -29.35 9.19 14.85
C ARG A 350 -28.82 10.60 15.06
N VAL A 351 -29.69 11.52 15.52
CA VAL A 351 -29.34 12.93 15.72
C VAL A 351 -28.17 13.07 16.72
N GLU A 352 -28.15 12.26 17.77
CA GLU A 352 -27.09 12.21 18.79
C GLU A 352 -25.76 11.72 18.20
N ASN A 353 -25.78 11.11 17.02
CA ASN A 353 -24.62 10.56 16.34
C ASN A 353 -24.19 11.37 15.10
N GLN A 354 -24.84 12.50 14.84
CA GLN A 354 -24.50 13.37 13.74
C GLN A 354 -23.38 14.35 14.10
N SER A 355 -22.70 14.83 13.08
CA SER A 355 -21.79 15.97 13.18
C SER A 355 -22.42 17.20 12.56
N ASP A 356 -22.58 18.24 13.38
CA ASP A 356 -22.96 19.57 12.93
C ASP A 356 -21.70 20.38 12.58
N PRO A 357 -21.59 21.00 11.40
CA PRO A 357 -20.37 21.67 10.97
C PRO A 357 -19.98 22.86 11.87
N LEU A 358 -20.94 23.60 12.43
CA LEU A 358 -20.67 24.74 13.32
C LEU A 358 -20.13 24.26 14.68
N ARG A 359 -20.71 23.19 15.21
CA ARG A 359 -20.28 22.54 16.44
C ARG A 359 -18.93 21.86 16.26
N ARG A 360 -18.70 21.16 15.13
CA ARG A 360 -17.42 20.53 14.77
C ARG A 360 -16.28 21.55 14.74
N TYR A 361 -16.50 22.71 14.12
CA TYR A 361 -15.55 23.82 14.14
C TYR A 361 -15.25 24.27 15.58
N ALA A 362 -16.29 24.54 16.39
CA ALA A 362 -16.13 24.96 17.78
C ALA A 362 -15.35 23.94 18.62
N ILE A 363 -15.61 22.63 18.44
CA ILE A 363 -14.91 21.56 19.15
C ILE A 363 -13.42 21.59 18.84
N TYR A 364 -13.01 21.57 17.57
CA TYR A 364 -11.59 21.55 17.23
C TYR A 364 -10.88 22.87 17.57
N ARG A 365 -11.59 24.01 17.48
CA ARG A 365 -11.09 25.30 17.98
C ARG A 365 -10.81 25.24 19.47
N TYR A 366 -11.74 24.67 20.24
CA TYR A 366 -11.59 24.47 21.69
C TYR A 366 -10.44 23.52 22.03
N LEU A 367 -10.35 22.36 21.36
CA LEU A 367 -9.25 21.41 21.55
C LEU A 367 -7.88 22.08 21.33
N TYR A 368 -7.75 22.86 20.26
CA TYR A 368 -6.51 23.56 19.95
C TYR A 368 -6.18 24.64 21.00
N THR A 369 -7.12 25.55 21.27
CA THR A 369 -6.90 26.71 22.16
C THR A 369 -6.70 26.33 23.62
N THR A 370 -7.17 25.16 24.04
CA THR A 370 -6.95 24.64 25.40
C THR A 370 -5.79 23.64 25.50
N GLY A 371 -4.98 23.51 24.45
CA GLY A 371 -3.78 22.65 24.45
C GLY A 371 -4.09 21.15 24.55
N ARG A 372 -5.27 20.71 24.11
CA ARG A 372 -5.73 19.31 24.23
C ARG A 372 -5.08 18.35 23.23
N PHE A 373 -4.25 18.86 22.32
CA PHE A 373 -3.41 18.02 21.47
C PHE A 373 -2.03 17.74 22.08
N ILE A 374 -1.60 18.51 23.08
CA ILE A 374 -0.36 18.27 23.82
C ILE A 374 -0.49 16.90 24.52
N ALA A 375 0.38 15.97 24.17
CA ALA A 375 0.33 14.59 24.68
C ALA A 375 1.12 14.42 25.97
N THR A 376 2.29 15.05 26.06
CA THR A 376 3.29 14.82 27.10
C THR A 376 3.98 16.11 27.53
N THR A 377 4.86 16.00 28.52
CA THR A 377 5.84 17.02 28.89
C THR A 377 7.24 16.50 28.61
N LYS A 378 8.16 17.40 28.28
CA LYS A 378 9.59 17.12 28.12
C LYS A 378 10.25 16.91 29.48
N GLU A 379 11.49 16.41 29.48
CA GLU A 379 12.26 16.15 30.72
C GLU A 379 12.44 17.40 31.60
N ASP A 380 12.46 18.58 31.00
CA ASP A 380 12.56 19.87 31.69
C ASP A 380 11.22 20.39 32.26
N GLY A 381 10.14 19.60 32.13
CA GLY A 381 8.80 19.93 32.60
C GLY A 381 7.99 20.82 31.67
N THR A 382 8.54 21.23 30.52
CA THR A 382 7.80 22.04 29.53
C THR A 382 6.86 21.16 28.68
N PRO A 383 5.75 21.69 28.15
CA PRO A 383 4.86 20.92 27.29
C PRO A 383 5.55 20.44 26.00
N ASP A 384 5.25 19.21 25.59
CA ASP A 384 5.63 18.71 24.27
C ASP A 384 4.59 19.14 23.22
N PHE A 385 4.95 20.19 22.48
CA PHE A 385 4.08 20.78 21.47
C PHE A 385 4.07 20.03 20.13
N GLU A 386 4.72 18.87 19.98
CA GLU A 386 4.82 18.18 18.70
C GLU A 386 3.46 17.99 17.99
N THR A 387 2.48 17.37 18.67
CA THR A 387 1.15 17.13 18.08
C THR A 387 0.35 18.42 17.90
N GLN A 388 0.49 19.39 18.82
CA GLN A 388 -0.13 20.72 18.70
C GLN A 388 0.41 21.46 17.45
N ASN A 389 1.73 21.39 17.24
CA ASN A 389 2.39 21.93 16.07
C ASN A 389 1.97 21.18 14.80
N LEU A 390 1.70 19.88 14.89
CA LEU A 390 1.31 19.08 13.73
C LEU A 390 -0.02 19.61 13.21
N PHE A 391 -1.04 19.66 14.09
CA PHE A 391 -2.34 20.23 13.78
C PHE A 391 -2.24 21.66 13.25
N GLY A 392 -1.50 22.54 13.95
CA GLY A 392 -1.35 23.94 13.56
C GLY A 392 -0.58 24.17 12.25
N SER A 393 0.10 23.16 11.72
CA SER A 393 0.88 23.26 10.48
C SER A 393 0.15 22.75 9.23
N LEU A 394 -0.97 22.05 9.40
CA LEU A 394 -1.66 21.38 8.29
C LEU A 394 -2.26 22.38 7.31
N ASN A 395 -2.21 22.03 6.02
CA ASN A 395 -3.00 22.70 4.98
C ASN A 395 -4.42 22.10 4.89
N VAL A 396 -5.27 22.66 4.02
CA VAL A 396 -6.67 22.21 3.88
C VAL A 396 -6.75 20.72 3.52
N GLU A 397 -5.96 20.25 2.57
CA GLU A 397 -5.97 18.86 2.08
C GLU A 397 -5.58 17.85 3.18
N GLU A 398 -4.61 18.19 4.02
CA GLU A 398 -4.24 17.36 5.19
C GLU A 398 -5.30 17.43 6.30
N MET A 399 -5.83 18.62 6.60
CA MET A 399 -6.78 18.88 7.70
C MET A 399 -8.16 18.25 7.46
N ARG A 400 -8.55 18.03 6.20
CA ARG A 400 -9.81 17.33 5.84
C ARG A 400 -9.92 15.95 6.49
N TRP A 401 -8.80 15.25 6.65
CA TRP A 401 -8.72 13.92 7.27
C TRP A 401 -8.88 13.93 8.79
N ILE A 402 -8.96 15.10 9.41
CA ILE A 402 -9.36 15.28 10.81
C ILE A 402 -10.81 15.72 10.87
N MET A 403 -11.19 16.70 10.04
CA MET A 403 -12.53 17.30 10.11
C MET A 403 -13.62 16.32 9.67
N TYR A 404 -13.36 15.47 8.67
CA TYR A 404 -14.32 14.45 8.21
C TYR A 404 -14.55 13.30 9.21
N ASN A 405 -13.65 13.12 10.19
CA ASN A 405 -13.61 11.97 11.09
C ASN A 405 -15.02 11.49 11.51
N ILE A 406 -15.35 10.25 11.14
CA ILE A 406 -16.69 9.62 11.19
C ILE A 406 -17.08 9.21 12.62
N ILE A 407 -17.04 10.18 13.52
CA ILE A 407 -17.46 10.14 14.92
C ILE A 407 -18.52 11.22 15.16
N ASP A 408 -19.40 11.00 16.12
CA ASP A 408 -20.34 12.01 16.60
C ASP A 408 -19.67 13.13 17.39
N ASP A 409 -20.27 14.33 17.38
CA ASP A 409 -19.69 15.50 18.07
C ASP A 409 -19.62 15.31 19.61
N GLU A 410 -20.60 14.63 20.21
CA GLU A 410 -20.66 14.41 21.67
C GLU A 410 -19.45 13.65 22.21
N SER A 411 -18.92 12.70 21.42
CA SER A 411 -17.86 11.79 21.85
C SER A 411 -16.44 12.36 21.70
N ILE A 412 -16.24 13.47 20.99
CA ILE A 412 -14.89 13.92 20.60
C ILE A 412 -14.03 14.31 21.80
N ILE A 413 -14.55 15.21 22.66
CA ILE A 413 -13.77 15.73 23.78
C ILE A 413 -13.56 14.64 24.83
N TRP A 414 -14.60 13.85 25.13
CA TRP A 414 -14.47 12.69 26.01
C TRP A 414 -13.43 11.70 25.48
N LEU A 415 -13.44 11.35 24.19
CA LEU A 415 -12.47 10.41 23.63
C LEU A 415 -11.04 10.98 23.68
N ASN A 416 -10.87 12.29 23.43
CA ASN A 416 -9.58 12.96 23.59
C ASN A 416 -9.06 12.86 25.04
N ASP A 417 -9.91 13.14 26.04
CA ASP A 417 -9.55 13.05 27.46
C ASP A 417 -9.35 11.60 27.94
N TYR A 418 -10.12 10.66 27.41
CA TYR A 418 -9.96 9.24 27.71
C TYR A 418 -8.61 8.70 27.21
N VAL A 419 -8.22 9.07 25.99
CA VAL A 419 -6.89 8.75 25.45
C VAL A 419 -5.80 9.46 26.27
N GLN A 420 -5.99 10.73 26.62
CA GLN A 420 -5.04 11.47 27.47
C GLN A 420 -4.86 10.83 28.86
N THR A 421 -5.94 10.34 29.48
CA THR A 421 -5.90 9.62 30.76
C THR A 421 -4.99 8.37 30.67
N LYS A 422 -5.00 7.68 29.53
CA LYS A 422 -4.08 6.55 29.29
C LYS A 422 -2.64 7.01 29.05
N ILE A 423 -2.45 8.10 28.32
CA ILE A 423 -1.11 8.68 28.07
C ILE A 423 -0.49 9.15 29.39
N ASN A 424 -1.24 9.83 30.26
CA ASN A 424 -0.78 10.26 31.58
C ASN A 424 -0.28 9.08 32.43
N ALA A 425 -0.95 7.93 32.33
CA ALA A 425 -0.56 6.72 33.03
C ALA A 425 0.67 6.02 32.42
N ALA A 426 0.97 6.26 31.14
CA ALA A 426 2.09 5.66 30.41
C ALA A 426 2.73 6.65 29.41
N PRO A 427 3.39 7.71 29.89
CA PRO A 427 3.83 8.84 29.04
C PRO A 427 4.93 8.48 28.04
N LYS A 428 5.59 7.32 28.20
CA LYS A 428 6.59 6.80 27.27
C LYS A 428 5.99 5.98 26.11
N SER A 429 4.67 5.81 26.08
CA SER A 429 3.96 4.96 25.13
C SER A 429 2.95 5.72 24.26
N VAL A 430 3.22 7.01 23.99
CA VAL A 430 2.30 7.89 23.23
C VAL A 430 1.96 7.30 21.85
N GLY A 431 2.97 6.84 21.10
CA GLY A 431 2.79 6.20 19.80
C GLY A 431 1.80 5.02 19.88
N GLY A 432 2.04 4.10 20.80
CA GLY A 432 1.24 2.89 20.96
C GLY A 432 -0.20 3.21 21.39
N LEU A 433 -0.39 4.25 22.19
CA LEU A 433 -1.69 4.75 22.65
C LEU A 433 -2.43 5.59 21.60
N HIS A 434 -1.79 5.97 20.49
CA HIS A 434 -2.50 6.49 19.32
C HIS A 434 -3.01 5.38 18.39
N THR A 435 -2.59 4.12 18.59
CA THR A 435 -3.12 2.96 17.85
C THR A 435 -4.43 2.46 18.50
N PRO A 436 -5.31 1.77 17.76
CA PRO A 436 -6.55 1.23 18.35
C PRO A 436 -6.34 -0.01 19.23
N HIS A 437 -5.22 -0.72 19.10
CA HIS A 437 -4.99 -2.06 19.65
C HIS A 437 -5.01 -2.14 21.18
N PRO A 438 -4.48 -1.14 21.94
CA PRO A 438 -4.60 -1.10 23.40
C PRO A 438 -6.05 -1.02 23.88
N TYR A 439 -6.94 -0.42 23.08
CA TYR A 439 -8.31 -0.11 23.47
C TYR A 439 -9.31 -1.20 23.09
N ILE A 440 -9.07 -1.93 22.00
CA ILE A 440 -10.08 -2.74 21.32
C ILE A 440 -9.63 -4.20 21.22
N ALA A 441 -10.53 -5.12 21.55
CA ALA A 441 -10.36 -6.54 21.27
C ALA A 441 -10.92 -6.90 19.89
N TYR A 442 -10.28 -7.83 19.20
CA TYR A 442 -10.83 -8.42 17.99
C TYR A 442 -11.94 -9.41 18.34
N THR A 443 -13.19 -9.00 18.16
CA THR A 443 -14.37 -9.85 18.38
C THR A 443 -15.48 -9.47 17.41
N ASP A 444 -16.38 -10.41 17.10
CA ASP A 444 -17.58 -10.10 16.33
C ASP A 444 -18.50 -9.18 17.16
N PRO A 445 -18.76 -7.94 16.72
CA PRO A 445 -19.52 -7.00 17.53
C PRO A 445 -21.01 -7.34 17.52
N ASN A 446 -21.64 -7.27 18.70
CA ASN A 446 -23.10 -7.26 18.82
C ASN A 446 -23.53 -5.98 19.56
N TYR A 447 -23.63 -4.87 18.83
CA TYR A 447 -24.03 -3.58 19.40
C TYR A 447 -25.47 -3.55 19.94
N ASN A 448 -26.28 -4.57 19.65
CA ASN A 448 -27.63 -4.70 20.22
C ASN A 448 -27.66 -5.48 21.54
N ASN A 449 -26.50 -5.93 22.04
CA ASN A 449 -26.40 -6.71 23.26
C ASN A 449 -26.94 -5.90 24.47
N PRO A 450 -27.89 -6.45 25.25
CA PRO A 450 -28.45 -5.81 26.44
C PRO A 450 -27.43 -5.27 27.45
N VAL A 451 -26.22 -5.86 27.50
CA VAL A 451 -25.18 -5.44 28.45
C VAL A 451 -24.85 -3.94 28.36
N PHE A 452 -24.91 -3.33 27.17
CA PHE A 452 -24.59 -1.92 26.97
C PHE A 452 -25.67 -0.96 27.48
N TYR A 453 -26.89 -1.46 27.66
CA TYR A 453 -28.09 -0.64 27.86
C TYR A 453 -28.76 -0.87 29.22
N SER A 454 -28.43 -1.97 29.90
CA SER A 454 -29.01 -2.29 31.20
C SER A 454 -28.61 -1.27 32.28
N GLU A 455 -29.54 -0.99 33.20
CA GLU A 455 -29.26 -0.12 34.35
C GLU A 455 -28.21 -0.73 35.29
N GLU A 456 -28.18 -2.06 35.43
CA GLU A 456 -27.21 -2.77 36.29
C GLU A 456 -25.76 -2.52 35.87
N ASN A 457 -25.51 -2.30 34.58
CA ASN A 457 -24.15 -2.06 34.06
C ASN A 457 -23.78 -0.59 33.94
N LYS A 458 -24.69 0.32 34.28
CA LYS A 458 -24.47 1.76 34.13
C LYS A 458 -23.23 2.21 34.91
N ASP A 459 -23.22 2.03 36.23
CA ASP A 459 -22.12 2.53 37.06
C ASP A 459 -20.77 1.92 36.65
N TYR A 460 -20.77 0.64 36.27
CA TYR A 460 -19.58 -0.05 35.75
C TYR A 460 -18.98 0.62 34.52
N PHE A 461 -19.78 0.88 33.47
CA PHE A 461 -19.26 1.52 32.26
C PHE A 461 -18.90 2.99 32.48
N ASN A 462 -19.67 3.67 33.32
CA ASN A 462 -19.40 5.05 33.69
C ASN A 462 -18.02 5.19 34.35
N GLU A 463 -17.69 4.29 35.28
CA GLU A 463 -16.40 4.23 35.98
C GLU A 463 -15.27 3.72 35.08
N LEU A 464 -15.51 2.66 34.29
CA LEU A 464 -14.49 2.08 33.41
C LEU A 464 -13.94 3.08 32.38
N PHE A 465 -14.82 3.94 31.87
CA PHE A 465 -14.53 4.94 30.86
C PHE A 465 -14.44 6.36 31.42
N ALA A 466 -14.24 6.46 32.73
CA ALA A 466 -13.97 7.73 33.41
C ALA A 466 -12.66 8.36 32.93
N VAL A 467 -12.62 9.68 32.93
CA VAL A 467 -11.45 10.48 32.54
C VAL A 467 -10.90 11.23 33.75
N ASP A 468 -9.61 11.57 33.73
CA ASP A 468 -9.00 12.41 34.76
C ASP A 468 -9.65 13.80 34.76
N ASP A 469 -9.96 14.33 35.94
CA ASP A 469 -10.36 15.73 36.08
C ASP A 469 -9.13 16.62 35.84
N ARG A 470 -9.21 17.54 34.88
CA ARG A 470 -8.10 18.43 34.54
C ARG A 470 -7.81 19.47 35.63
N GLU A 471 -8.81 19.85 36.43
CA GLU A 471 -8.59 20.76 37.57
C GLU A 471 -8.08 20.00 38.79
N ASN A 472 -8.38 18.71 38.89
CA ASN A 472 -7.93 17.84 39.97
C ASN A 472 -7.55 16.43 39.46
N PRO A 473 -6.33 16.23 38.92
CA PRO A 473 -5.94 14.96 38.27
C PRO A 473 -5.96 13.72 39.18
N GLU A 474 -6.10 13.87 40.49
CA GLU A 474 -6.31 12.76 41.43
C GLU A 474 -7.77 12.24 41.43
N GLN A 475 -8.69 13.00 40.84
CA GLN A 475 -10.10 12.66 40.71
C GLN A 475 -10.43 12.21 39.29
N LYS A 476 -11.43 11.33 39.20
CA LYS A 476 -11.97 10.87 37.92
C LYS A 476 -13.44 11.21 37.80
N ILE A 477 -13.84 11.60 36.60
CA ILE A 477 -15.23 11.91 36.26
C ILE A 477 -15.73 10.82 35.33
N GLY A 478 -16.85 10.17 35.69
CA GLY A 478 -17.45 9.11 34.89
C GLY A 478 -17.85 9.59 33.49
N MET A 479 -17.79 8.71 32.49
CA MET A 479 -18.07 9.07 31.09
C MET A 479 -19.37 9.86 30.90
N TRP A 480 -20.47 9.41 31.51
CA TRP A 480 -21.77 10.09 31.43
C TRP A 480 -21.92 11.24 32.41
N ASP A 481 -21.02 11.41 33.37
CA ASP A 481 -20.97 12.57 34.26
C ASP A 481 -20.11 13.70 33.67
N THR A 482 -19.28 13.41 32.65
CA THR A 482 -18.55 14.44 31.92
C THR A 482 -19.50 15.31 31.09
N SER A 483 -19.39 16.64 31.27
CA SER A 483 -20.11 17.63 30.48
C SER A 483 -19.19 18.79 30.15
N TYR A 484 -19.06 19.10 28.86
CA TYR A 484 -18.17 20.13 28.36
C TYR A 484 -19.00 21.28 27.82
N THR A 485 -18.87 22.47 28.42
CA THR A 485 -19.43 23.70 27.84
C THR A 485 -18.34 24.46 27.13
N ILE A 486 -18.44 24.58 25.80
CA ILE A 486 -17.43 25.19 24.94
C ILE A 486 -17.97 26.45 24.25
N PRO A 487 -17.11 27.44 23.93
CA PRO A 487 -17.53 28.63 23.18
C PRO A 487 -17.98 28.29 21.76
N GLY A 488 -19.18 28.76 21.39
CA GLY A 488 -19.76 28.64 20.06
C GLY A 488 -19.60 29.89 19.21
N GLY A 489 -20.58 30.14 18.33
CA GLY A 489 -20.62 31.23 17.36
C GLY A 489 -21.81 32.17 17.56
N VAL A 490 -22.10 33.02 16.56
CA VAL A 490 -23.16 34.04 16.66
C VAL A 490 -24.56 33.45 16.91
N ASP A 491 -24.89 32.32 16.29
CA ASP A 491 -26.22 31.70 16.47
C ASP A 491 -26.38 30.97 17.79
N ASN A 492 -25.27 30.49 18.33
CA ASN A 492 -25.23 29.78 19.59
C ASN A 492 -23.91 30.06 20.30
N GLU A 493 -23.99 30.90 21.33
CA GLU A 493 -22.82 31.38 22.07
C GLU A 493 -22.03 30.26 22.76
N THR A 494 -22.68 29.15 23.10
CA THR A 494 -22.04 28.00 23.76
C THR A 494 -22.65 26.67 23.33
N TYR A 495 -21.82 25.63 23.19
CA TYR A 495 -22.29 24.26 23.04
C TYR A 495 -22.00 23.46 24.31
N THR A 496 -23.00 22.71 24.80
CA THR A 496 -22.82 21.71 25.85
C THR A 496 -22.75 20.32 25.22
N LEU A 497 -21.67 19.59 25.49
CA LEU A 497 -21.38 18.28 24.94
C LEU A 497 -21.29 17.26 26.07
N GLN A 498 -22.05 16.19 25.95
CA GLN A 498 -22.08 15.07 26.89
C GLN A 498 -22.36 13.81 26.09
N VAL A 499 -21.63 12.73 26.37
CA VAL A 499 -21.86 11.44 25.70
C VAL A 499 -23.26 10.94 26.06
N SER A 500 -24.16 10.82 25.10
CA SER A 500 -25.50 10.28 25.33
C SER A 500 -25.47 8.77 25.60
N ARG A 501 -26.32 8.30 26.53
CA ARG A 501 -26.48 6.88 26.88
C ARG A 501 -27.75 6.29 26.26
N GLY A 502 -27.62 5.16 25.58
CA GLY A 502 -28.77 4.36 25.14
C GLY A 502 -29.46 3.60 26.27
N THR A 503 -30.70 3.20 26.05
CA THR A 503 -31.50 2.35 26.96
C THR A 503 -31.99 1.10 26.23
N GLU A 504 -32.56 0.12 26.95
CA GLU A 504 -33.12 -1.08 26.31
C GLU A 504 -34.22 -0.76 25.28
N SER A 505 -35.03 0.26 25.55
CA SER A 505 -36.07 0.75 24.64
C SER A 505 -35.54 1.64 23.52
N ASP A 506 -34.35 2.22 23.69
CA ASP A 506 -33.73 3.12 22.73
C ASP A 506 -32.22 2.86 22.61
N LYS A 507 -31.87 1.92 21.73
CA LYS A 507 -30.50 1.41 21.55
C LYS A 507 -29.64 2.39 20.75
N LEU A 508 -29.05 3.34 21.46
CA LEU A 508 -28.07 4.30 20.93
C LEU A 508 -26.66 3.71 20.98
N GLN A 509 -26.04 3.56 19.80
CA GLN A 509 -24.70 3.00 19.65
C GLN A 509 -23.63 4.10 19.63
N LYS A 510 -22.53 3.89 20.35
CA LYS A 510 -21.44 4.87 20.53
C LYS A 510 -20.07 4.18 20.46
N VAL A 511 -19.03 4.94 20.11
CA VAL A 511 -17.67 4.42 19.85
C VAL A 511 -17.07 3.65 21.05
N TRP A 512 -17.40 4.04 22.28
CA TRP A 512 -16.93 3.38 23.50
C TRP A 512 -17.34 1.90 23.59
N MET A 513 -18.40 1.49 22.90
CA MET A 513 -18.88 0.09 22.89
C MET A 513 -17.87 -0.87 22.27
N ASN A 514 -16.94 -0.36 21.44
CA ASN A 514 -15.83 -1.12 20.88
C ASN A 514 -14.71 -1.39 21.89
N PHE A 515 -14.69 -0.66 23.01
CA PHE A 515 -13.56 -0.70 23.92
C PHE A 515 -13.66 -1.87 24.90
N ARG A 516 -12.49 -2.43 25.24
CA ARG A 516 -12.32 -3.59 26.11
C ARG A 516 -13.04 -3.38 27.45
N ASN A 517 -13.77 -4.40 27.88
CA ASN A 517 -14.45 -4.46 29.16
C ASN A 517 -14.64 -5.92 29.62
N LYS A 518 -15.20 -6.12 30.81
CA LYS A 518 -15.38 -7.45 31.43
C LYS A 518 -16.30 -8.40 30.66
N PHE A 519 -17.09 -7.89 29.71
CA PHE A 519 -18.01 -8.69 28.89
C PHE A 519 -17.37 -9.19 27.59
N GLY A 520 -16.09 -8.87 27.33
CA GLY A 520 -15.39 -9.33 26.14
C GLY A 520 -15.86 -8.68 24.84
N THR A 521 -16.36 -7.44 24.90
CA THR A 521 -16.77 -6.71 23.69
C THR A 521 -15.56 -6.16 22.93
N GLY A 522 -15.79 -5.81 21.67
CA GLY A 522 -14.77 -5.44 20.71
C GLY A 522 -15.39 -5.30 19.32
N CYS A 523 -14.56 -5.28 18.29
CA CYS A 523 -15.02 -5.27 16.91
C CYS A 523 -13.99 -5.89 15.95
N VAL A 524 -14.44 -6.20 14.73
CA VAL A 524 -13.61 -6.75 13.65
C VAL A 524 -12.75 -5.66 12.99
N CYS A 525 -11.88 -6.04 12.05
CA CYS A 525 -10.90 -5.17 11.40
C CYS A 525 -11.47 -3.82 10.93
N GLY A 526 -12.67 -3.81 10.32
CA GLY A 526 -13.35 -2.59 9.91
C GLY A 526 -13.72 -1.65 11.07
N GLY A 527 -14.11 -2.19 12.22
CA GLY A 527 -14.41 -1.40 13.42
C GLY A 527 -13.15 -0.93 14.15
N ILE A 528 -12.10 -1.75 14.16
CA ILE A 528 -10.77 -1.40 14.69
C ILE A 528 -10.21 -0.21 13.92
N SER A 529 -10.21 -0.28 12.59
CA SER A 529 -9.67 0.78 11.74
C SER A 529 -10.45 2.09 11.86
N LYS A 530 -11.78 2.04 11.88
CA LYS A 530 -12.61 3.24 12.08
C LYS A 530 -12.49 3.82 13.50
N SER A 531 -12.29 2.97 14.51
CA SER A 531 -12.06 3.48 15.87
C SER A 531 -10.64 4.05 16.02
N GLY A 532 -9.65 3.49 15.32
CA GLY A 532 -8.29 4.03 15.25
C GLY A 532 -8.23 5.40 14.55
N THR A 533 -9.00 5.58 13.46
CA THR A 533 -9.15 6.91 12.85
C THR A 533 -9.82 7.89 13.82
N ASN A 534 -10.82 7.43 14.59
CA ASN A 534 -11.47 8.25 15.60
C ASN A 534 -10.47 8.70 16.68
N ILE A 535 -9.69 7.76 17.25
CA ILE A 535 -8.65 8.03 18.27
C ILE A 535 -7.63 9.04 17.77
N ARG A 536 -7.07 8.86 16.57
CA ARG A 536 -6.08 9.78 16.00
C ARG A 536 -6.67 11.14 15.65
N GLY A 537 -7.85 11.18 15.06
CA GLY A 537 -8.48 12.43 14.66
C GLY A 537 -8.82 13.33 15.86
N VAL A 538 -9.32 12.79 16.98
CA VAL A 538 -9.55 13.59 18.20
C VAL A 538 -8.25 14.07 18.87
N ARG A 539 -7.10 13.50 18.50
CA ARG A 539 -5.75 13.95 18.87
C ARG A 539 -5.12 14.91 17.86
N GLY A 540 -5.85 15.31 16.81
CA GLY A 540 -5.36 16.25 15.81
C GLY A 540 -4.42 15.64 14.78
N ILE A 541 -4.46 14.31 14.59
CA ILE A 541 -3.62 13.58 13.65
C ILE A 541 -4.47 13.14 12.45
N PRO A 542 -4.14 13.55 11.21
CA PRO A 542 -4.83 13.11 9.99
C PRO A 542 -4.82 11.58 9.85
N CYS A 543 -5.98 10.98 9.61
CA CYS A 543 -6.11 9.53 9.51
C CYS A 543 -7.31 9.12 8.64
N THR A 544 -7.20 8.01 7.91
CA THR A 544 -8.31 7.47 7.11
C THR A 544 -8.27 5.95 7.03
N VAL A 545 -9.45 5.32 6.96
CA VAL A 545 -9.58 3.88 6.67
C VAL A 545 -9.25 3.60 5.20
N ILE A 546 -8.62 2.45 4.97
CA ILE A 546 -8.31 1.87 3.66
C ILE A 546 -8.72 0.38 3.63
N GLY A 547 -8.94 -0.17 2.44
CA GLY A 547 -9.28 -1.57 2.23
C GLY A 547 -8.07 -2.41 1.81
N GLN A 548 -8.01 -3.64 2.27
CA GLN A 548 -7.06 -4.69 1.88
C GLN A 548 -7.83 -5.99 1.57
N PRO A 549 -7.26 -6.96 0.84
CA PRO A 549 -7.94 -8.23 0.57
C PRO A 549 -8.38 -8.93 1.88
N GLY A 550 -9.70 -9.02 2.10
CA GLY A 550 -10.27 -9.62 3.31
C GLY A 550 -10.09 -8.82 4.61
N HIS A 551 -9.54 -7.60 4.57
CA HIS A 551 -9.15 -6.82 5.73
C HIS A 551 -9.38 -5.30 5.55
N ALA A 552 -9.41 -4.56 6.65
CA ALA A 552 -9.46 -3.10 6.63
C ALA A 552 -8.34 -2.54 7.50
N ALA A 553 -7.50 -1.68 6.94
CA ALA A 553 -6.39 -1.00 7.61
C ALA A 553 -6.68 0.51 7.71
N MET A 554 -5.71 1.29 8.20
CA MET A 554 -5.81 2.75 8.18
C MET A 554 -4.49 3.41 7.80
N LEU A 555 -4.57 4.52 7.07
CA LEU A 555 -3.46 5.44 6.87
C LEU A 555 -3.45 6.50 7.96
N TYR A 556 -2.28 6.84 8.47
CA TYR A 556 -2.09 7.97 9.37
C TYR A 556 -0.90 8.84 8.96
N TYR A 557 -1.04 10.13 9.22
CA TYR A 557 -0.02 11.14 8.91
C TYR A 557 0.96 11.31 10.05
N SER A 558 2.21 11.60 9.70
CA SER A 558 3.28 11.99 10.63
C SER A 558 4.17 13.03 9.95
N LYS A 559 5.04 13.70 10.71
CA LYS A 559 6.12 14.54 10.17
C LYS A 559 7.47 13.98 10.56
N ASN A 560 8.46 14.11 9.68
CA ASN A 560 9.85 13.86 10.04
C ASN A 560 10.46 15.06 10.78
N THR A 561 11.74 14.96 11.16
CA THR A 561 12.47 16.01 11.88
C THR A 561 12.56 17.34 11.13
N ASP A 562 12.50 17.31 9.79
CA ASP A 562 12.51 18.51 8.93
C ASP A 562 11.12 19.13 8.77
N GLY A 563 10.09 18.56 9.40
CA GLY A 563 8.70 19.01 9.27
C GLY A 563 8.01 18.57 7.99
N LYS A 564 8.60 17.65 7.22
CA LYS A 564 7.98 17.08 6.01
C LYS A 564 7.02 15.97 6.38
N GLY A 565 5.81 16.03 5.83
CA GLY A 565 4.74 15.07 6.05
C GLY A 565 5.00 13.72 5.38
N LEU A 566 4.53 12.65 6.02
CA LEU A 566 4.65 11.25 5.61
C LEU A 566 3.37 10.50 5.97
N TRP A 567 3.05 9.45 5.22
CA TRP A 567 1.91 8.57 5.51
C TRP A 567 2.36 7.15 5.83
N ARG A 568 1.75 6.54 6.84
CA ARG A 568 2.05 5.19 7.33
C ARG A 568 0.78 4.36 7.41
N ILE A 569 0.90 3.03 7.35
CA ILE A 569 -0.22 2.11 7.53
C ILE A 569 -0.22 1.60 8.97
N ASP A 570 -1.39 1.54 9.60
CA ASP A 570 -1.64 0.87 10.87
C ASP A 570 -2.76 -0.17 10.68
N ASN A 571 -2.78 -1.21 11.51
CA ASN A 571 -3.58 -2.41 11.32
C ASN A 571 -3.34 -3.02 9.92
N ASP A 572 -2.07 -3.10 9.50
CA ASP A 572 -1.64 -3.52 8.15
C ASP A 572 -1.50 -5.04 8.05
N VAL A 573 -2.04 -5.65 6.98
CA VAL A 573 -1.90 -7.10 6.71
C VAL A 573 -1.43 -7.41 5.30
N SER A 574 -1.42 -6.42 4.40
CA SER A 574 -1.14 -6.63 2.98
C SER A 574 -0.16 -5.62 2.39
N GLY A 575 0.32 -4.66 3.18
CA GLY A 575 1.23 -3.61 2.73
C GLY A 575 0.59 -2.64 1.75
N TRP A 576 1.43 -1.81 1.13
CA TRP A 576 1.02 -0.75 0.23
C TRP A 576 0.44 -1.25 -1.10
N THR A 577 0.99 -2.34 -1.66
CA THR A 577 0.73 -2.83 -3.02
C THR A 577 -0.62 -3.53 -3.20
N LEU A 578 -1.30 -3.87 -2.10
CA LEU A 578 -2.63 -4.48 -2.11
C LEU A 578 -3.67 -3.62 -1.40
N SER A 579 -3.26 -2.44 -0.95
CA SER A 579 -4.14 -1.50 -0.27
C SER A 579 -4.86 -0.59 -1.27
N THR A 580 -6.15 -0.35 -1.03
CA THR A 580 -7.01 0.44 -1.92
C THR A 580 -7.89 1.39 -1.13
N LYS A 581 -8.32 2.46 -1.79
CA LYS A 581 -9.33 3.37 -1.28
C LYS A 581 -10.28 3.76 -2.42
N ASN A 582 -11.58 3.58 -2.19
CA ASN A 582 -12.59 3.92 -3.20
C ASN A 582 -13.08 5.37 -3.08
N GLU A 583 -12.91 6.01 -1.92
CA GLU A 583 -13.21 7.42 -1.72
C GLU A 583 -12.10 8.34 -2.28
N ARG A 584 -12.28 9.66 -2.12
CA ARG A 584 -11.27 10.67 -2.48
C ARG A 584 -9.90 10.35 -1.87
N HIS A 585 -8.83 10.51 -2.65
CA HIS A 585 -7.43 10.47 -2.24
C HIS A 585 -6.91 11.91 -1.98
N LEU A 586 -5.73 12.03 -1.38
CA LEU A 586 -5.06 13.32 -1.20
C LEU A 586 -4.85 14.01 -2.57
N LEU A 587 -5.18 15.30 -2.67
CA LEU A 587 -5.25 16.08 -3.92
C LEU A 587 -6.26 15.57 -4.97
N GLY A 588 -6.90 14.42 -4.76
CA GLY A 588 -7.68 13.71 -5.78
C GLY A 588 -6.84 12.85 -6.72
N TRP A 589 -5.52 12.79 -6.52
CA TRP A 589 -4.62 11.96 -7.32
C TRP A 589 -4.79 10.48 -6.92
N GLY A 590 -5.06 9.61 -7.90
CA GLY A 590 -5.44 8.20 -7.67
C GLY A 590 -6.95 7.94 -7.78
N ASN A 591 -7.78 8.96 -8.06
CA ASN A 591 -9.23 8.80 -8.24
C ASN A 591 -9.69 8.71 -9.70
N GLU A 592 -8.85 9.05 -10.67
CA GLU A 592 -9.25 9.13 -12.09
C GLU A 592 -9.31 7.75 -12.75
N ARG A 593 -10.20 7.57 -13.74
CA ARG A 593 -10.40 6.26 -14.40
C ARG A 593 -9.19 5.75 -15.18
N TRP A 594 -8.33 6.64 -15.63
CA TRP A 594 -7.11 6.28 -16.36
C TRP A 594 -6.00 5.77 -15.43
N GLN A 595 -6.17 5.95 -14.12
CA GLN A 595 -5.28 5.44 -13.08
C GLN A 595 -5.77 4.03 -12.71
N ARG A 596 -4.85 3.07 -12.53
CA ARG A 596 -5.21 1.68 -12.21
C ARG A 596 -5.98 1.62 -10.89
N THR A 597 -6.96 0.72 -10.80
CA THR A 597 -7.85 0.62 -9.63
C THR A 597 -7.34 -0.28 -8.50
N HIS A 598 -6.14 -0.85 -8.63
CA HIS A 598 -5.51 -1.66 -7.58
C HIS A 598 -4.31 -0.90 -6.99
N ALA A 599 -4.01 -1.11 -5.71
CA ALA A 599 -2.87 -0.47 -5.02
C ALA A 599 -2.91 1.07 -4.94
N THR A 600 -4.06 1.72 -5.11
CA THR A 600 -4.16 3.17 -5.35
C THR A 600 -3.64 4.04 -4.19
N ILE A 601 -3.50 3.50 -2.98
CA ILE A 601 -3.09 4.31 -1.83
C ILE A 601 -1.66 4.87 -1.94
N VAL A 602 -0.82 4.29 -2.80
CA VAL A 602 0.54 4.78 -3.08
C VAL A 602 0.58 6.20 -3.65
N TYR A 603 -0.53 6.66 -4.26
CA TYR A 603 -0.70 8.04 -4.67
C TYR A 603 -0.67 9.04 -3.50
N PHE A 604 -0.96 8.61 -2.26
CA PHE A 604 -0.78 9.46 -1.09
C PHE A 604 0.69 9.89 -0.90
N ASN A 605 1.66 9.05 -1.26
CA ASN A 605 3.08 9.39 -1.13
C ASN A 605 3.48 10.48 -2.13
N LEU A 606 3.07 10.33 -3.40
CA LEU A 606 3.27 11.34 -4.44
C LEU A 606 2.60 12.68 -4.04
N ALA A 607 1.32 12.61 -3.66
CA ALA A 607 0.55 13.78 -3.27
C ALA A 607 1.14 14.48 -2.03
N GLN A 608 1.61 13.71 -1.04
CA GLN A 608 2.22 14.28 0.15
C GLN A 608 3.58 14.90 -0.15
N ASP A 609 4.41 14.29 -0.98
CA ASP A 609 5.69 14.88 -1.40
C ASP A 609 5.46 16.18 -2.20
N ALA A 610 4.38 16.27 -2.99
CA ALA A 610 3.97 17.52 -3.62
C ALA A 610 3.54 18.57 -2.57
N LEU A 611 2.74 18.19 -1.56
CA LEU A 611 2.31 19.07 -0.48
C LEU A 611 3.44 19.50 0.47
N ASN A 612 4.50 18.70 0.60
CA ASN A 612 5.70 19.06 1.36
C ASN A 612 6.42 20.28 0.76
N ASP A 613 6.27 20.47 -0.55
CA ASP A 613 6.68 21.66 -1.30
C ASP A 613 5.45 22.56 -1.63
N TYR A 614 4.61 22.85 -0.62
CA TYR A 614 3.29 23.48 -0.77
C TYR A 614 3.27 24.72 -1.69
N ASP A 615 4.20 25.67 -1.54
CA ASP A 615 4.20 26.90 -2.34
C ASP A 615 4.45 26.60 -3.83
N LYS A 616 5.31 25.62 -4.13
CA LYS A 616 5.54 25.16 -5.51
C LYS A 616 4.34 24.41 -6.05
N TYR A 617 3.69 23.57 -5.22
CA TYR A 617 2.45 22.89 -5.60
C TYR A 617 1.37 23.89 -6.01
N VAL A 618 1.07 24.83 -5.12
CA VAL A 618 0.10 25.90 -5.34
C VAL A 618 0.39 26.63 -6.65
N LYS A 619 1.65 27.04 -6.86
CA LYS A 619 2.03 27.78 -8.06
C LYS A 619 1.90 26.93 -9.33
N ALA A 620 2.33 25.67 -9.30
CA ALA A 620 2.18 24.76 -10.43
C ALA A 620 0.69 24.56 -10.78
N GLU A 621 -0.17 24.38 -9.78
CA GLU A 621 -1.63 24.26 -9.98
C GLU A 621 -2.25 25.52 -10.59
N GLU A 622 -1.82 26.72 -10.20
CA GLU A 622 -2.29 27.96 -10.84
C GLU A 622 -1.92 28.02 -12.33
N TYR A 623 -0.73 27.54 -12.71
CA TYR A 623 -0.35 27.41 -14.13
C TYR A 623 -1.17 26.33 -14.84
N VAL A 624 -1.51 25.22 -14.18
CA VAL A 624 -2.46 24.22 -14.70
C VAL A 624 -3.84 24.85 -14.93
N MET A 625 -4.31 25.71 -14.02
CA MET A 625 -5.57 26.45 -14.18
C MET A 625 -5.50 27.45 -15.35
N LEU A 626 -4.39 28.20 -15.46
CA LEU A 626 -4.16 29.13 -16.56
C LEU A 626 -4.10 28.41 -17.92
N ALA A 627 -3.50 27.20 -17.98
CA ALA A 627 -3.50 26.39 -19.20
C ALA A 627 -4.91 26.06 -19.71
N LYS A 628 -5.89 25.92 -18.81
CA LYS A 628 -7.30 25.67 -19.18
C LYS A 628 -8.01 26.90 -19.77
N VAL A 629 -7.47 28.11 -19.59
CA VAL A 629 -7.98 29.34 -20.24
C VAL A 629 -7.66 29.35 -21.75
N PHE A 630 -6.55 28.69 -22.12
CA PHE A 630 -6.06 28.59 -23.49
C PHE A 630 -6.46 27.28 -24.17
N GLU A 631 -7.55 26.64 -23.72
CA GLU A 631 -8.08 25.45 -24.40
C GLU A 631 -8.34 25.72 -25.89
N GLY A 632 -7.80 24.85 -26.75
CA GLY A 632 -7.78 25.04 -28.21
C GLY A 632 -6.50 25.71 -28.76
N ASP A 633 -5.77 26.49 -27.95
CA ASP A 633 -4.42 26.97 -28.28
C ASP A 633 -3.37 26.02 -27.68
N THR A 634 -3.15 24.91 -28.37
CA THR A 634 -2.27 23.84 -27.91
C THR A 634 -0.80 24.25 -27.77
N THR A 635 -0.36 25.33 -28.44
CA THR A 635 1.01 25.84 -28.26
C THR A 635 1.13 26.55 -26.92
N LYS A 636 0.13 27.37 -26.57
CA LYS A 636 0.12 28.05 -25.29
C LYS A 636 -0.11 27.10 -24.12
N GLN A 637 -0.95 26.08 -24.30
CA GLN A 637 -1.14 25.03 -23.29
C GLN A 637 0.16 24.27 -22.99
N GLU A 638 0.92 23.89 -24.03
CA GLU A 638 2.22 23.21 -23.85
C GLU A 638 3.19 24.09 -23.04
N GLU A 639 3.32 25.37 -23.39
CA GLU A 639 4.17 26.33 -22.65
C GLU A 639 3.82 26.39 -21.16
N LEU A 640 2.52 26.45 -20.84
CA LEU A 640 2.03 26.60 -19.47
C LEU A 640 2.18 25.32 -18.64
N TYR A 641 1.91 24.16 -19.22
CA TYR A 641 2.16 22.87 -18.54
C TYR A 641 3.66 22.63 -18.32
N GLU A 642 4.51 22.98 -19.28
CA GLU A 642 5.97 22.92 -19.10
C GLU A 642 6.46 23.87 -17.99
N LYS A 643 5.87 25.07 -17.90
CA LYS A 643 6.14 26.00 -16.78
C LYS A 643 5.71 25.41 -15.45
N ALA A 644 4.53 24.80 -15.34
CA ALA A 644 4.08 24.11 -14.13
C ALA A 644 5.06 22.98 -13.71
N LEU A 645 5.47 22.14 -14.67
CA LEU A 645 6.42 21.05 -14.43
C LEU A 645 7.83 21.54 -14.08
N SER A 646 8.24 22.71 -14.57
CA SER A 646 9.51 23.33 -14.16
C SER A 646 9.50 23.79 -12.69
N ILE A 647 8.33 24.15 -12.17
CA ILE A 647 8.15 24.58 -10.77
C ILE A 647 8.02 23.36 -9.86
N GLN A 648 7.18 22.40 -10.25
CA GLN A 648 6.98 21.15 -9.52
C GLN A 648 7.03 19.95 -10.47
N PRO A 649 8.20 19.31 -10.61
CA PRO A 649 8.40 18.22 -11.58
C PRO A 649 7.50 17.00 -11.37
N ILE A 650 6.99 16.79 -10.15
CA ILE A 650 6.13 15.64 -9.81
C ILE A 650 4.63 15.96 -9.93
N ASN A 651 4.25 17.15 -10.43
CA ASN A 651 2.84 17.56 -10.52
C ASN A 651 2.07 16.70 -11.54
N LEU A 652 1.14 15.88 -11.04
CA LEU A 652 0.45 14.88 -11.84
C LEU A 652 -0.51 15.49 -12.87
N ASP A 653 -1.21 16.56 -12.48
CA ASP A 653 -2.19 17.25 -13.33
C ASP A 653 -1.51 17.95 -14.52
N ALA A 654 -0.33 18.54 -14.30
CA ALA A 654 0.47 19.13 -15.36
C ALA A 654 1.02 18.09 -16.34
N TRP A 655 1.48 16.93 -15.86
CA TRP A 655 1.89 15.82 -16.73
C TRP A 655 0.73 15.32 -17.60
N TYR A 656 -0.43 15.07 -16.99
CA TYR A 656 -1.60 14.63 -17.72
C TYR A 656 -2.06 15.67 -18.75
N GLY A 657 -2.10 16.95 -18.37
CA GLY A 657 -2.42 18.07 -19.26
C GLY A 657 -1.46 18.17 -20.45
N LEU A 658 -0.16 17.98 -20.23
CA LEU A 658 0.85 17.98 -21.29
C LEU A 658 0.65 16.80 -22.27
N ILE A 659 0.38 15.60 -21.77
CA ILE A 659 0.08 14.42 -22.60
C ILE A 659 -1.13 14.68 -23.49
N LYS A 660 -2.21 15.24 -22.94
CA LYS A 660 -3.42 15.58 -23.71
C LYS A 660 -3.20 16.70 -24.71
N THR A 661 -2.31 17.64 -24.40
CA THR A 661 -1.90 18.67 -25.34
C THR A 661 -1.11 18.07 -26.51
N TYR A 662 -0.21 17.12 -26.25
CA TYR A 662 0.55 16.41 -27.29
C TYR A 662 -0.36 15.58 -28.20
N GLU A 663 -1.35 14.89 -27.62
CA GLU A 663 -2.39 14.14 -28.34
C GLU A 663 -3.17 15.08 -29.28
N ALA A 664 -3.65 16.21 -28.78
CA ALA A 664 -4.37 17.21 -29.58
C ALA A 664 -3.51 17.83 -30.69
N LYS A 665 -2.19 17.96 -30.47
CA LYS A 665 -1.22 18.45 -31.48
C LYS A 665 -0.84 17.41 -32.51
N ASN A 666 -1.14 16.13 -32.27
CA ASN A 666 -0.65 15.01 -33.05
C ASN A 666 0.88 15.08 -33.26
N VAL A 667 1.62 15.23 -32.14
CA VAL A 667 3.09 15.35 -32.18
C VAL A 667 3.75 14.08 -32.75
N ALA A 668 4.97 14.24 -33.26
CA ALA A 668 5.75 13.12 -33.78
C ALA A 668 6.14 12.10 -32.68
N GLN A 669 6.32 10.84 -33.08
CA GLN A 669 6.61 9.72 -32.16
C GLN A 669 7.87 9.95 -31.29
N ASP A 670 8.90 10.60 -31.82
CA ASP A 670 10.13 10.95 -31.09
C ASP A 670 9.88 11.93 -29.92
N LYS A 671 8.87 12.78 -30.04
CA LYS A 671 8.43 13.67 -28.95
C LYS A 671 7.77 12.90 -27.81
N TYR A 672 6.96 11.88 -28.12
CA TYR A 672 6.40 11.00 -27.10
C TYR A 672 7.49 10.20 -26.39
N ILE A 673 8.49 9.69 -27.11
CA ILE A 673 9.64 9.00 -26.48
C ILE A 673 10.44 9.94 -25.58
N GLY A 674 10.67 11.18 -26.02
CA GLY A 674 11.30 12.21 -25.18
C GLY A 674 10.50 12.49 -23.90
N LEU A 675 9.16 12.51 -24.01
CA LEU A 675 8.26 12.69 -22.88
C LEU A 675 8.31 11.49 -21.91
N ILE A 676 8.24 10.26 -22.43
CA ILE A 676 8.35 9.02 -21.66
C ILE A 676 9.65 9.01 -20.84
N LYS A 677 10.78 9.36 -21.47
CA LYS A 677 12.07 9.43 -20.78
C LYS A 677 12.05 10.41 -19.61
N ARG A 678 11.49 11.61 -19.81
CA ARG A 678 11.37 12.62 -18.74
C ARG A 678 10.50 12.14 -17.59
N ILE A 679 9.36 11.51 -17.90
CA ILE A 679 8.46 10.93 -16.90
C ILE A 679 9.21 9.85 -16.11
N THR A 680 9.87 8.91 -16.77
CA THR A 680 10.61 7.83 -16.10
C THR A 680 11.77 8.33 -15.25
N ASP A 681 12.48 9.38 -15.67
CA ASP A 681 13.59 9.96 -14.91
C ASP A 681 13.08 10.73 -13.68
N THR A 682 11.89 11.33 -13.76
CA THR A 682 11.30 12.16 -12.70
C THR A 682 10.55 11.32 -11.66
N MET A 683 9.79 10.31 -12.10
CA MET A 683 8.83 9.57 -11.28
C MET A 683 9.38 8.25 -10.72
N VAL A 684 10.70 8.08 -10.66
CA VAL A 684 11.35 6.86 -10.11
C VAL A 684 10.98 6.58 -8.64
N GLY A 685 10.61 7.61 -7.88
CA GLY A 685 10.08 7.47 -6.51
C GLY A 685 8.61 7.05 -6.44
N TYR A 686 7.90 7.01 -7.57
CA TYR A 686 6.46 6.77 -7.65
C TYR A 686 6.11 5.81 -8.81
N PRO A 687 6.49 4.52 -8.71
CA PRO A 687 6.31 3.55 -9.79
C PRO A 687 4.90 3.42 -10.36
N LEU A 688 3.83 3.36 -9.54
CA LEU A 688 2.47 3.24 -10.08
C LEU A 688 2.01 4.52 -10.80
N PRO A 689 2.12 5.73 -10.21
CA PRO A 689 1.85 6.96 -10.94
C PRO A 689 2.65 7.10 -12.24
N MET A 690 3.92 6.67 -12.25
CA MET A 690 4.74 6.61 -13.46
C MET A 690 4.10 5.70 -14.51
N ILE A 691 3.80 4.44 -14.18
CA ILE A 691 3.24 3.47 -15.12
C ILE A 691 1.86 3.89 -15.62
N ASP A 692 1.04 4.52 -14.79
CA ASP A 692 -0.28 4.99 -15.19
C ASP A 692 -0.18 6.14 -16.20
N LEU A 693 0.71 7.12 -15.99
CA LEU A 693 1.01 8.16 -16.99
C LEU A 693 1.53 7.55 -18.30
N LEU A 694 2.44 6.58 -18.22
CA LEU A 694 2.95 5.85 -19.37
C LEU A 694 1.83 5.10 -20.11
N GLY A 695 0.85 4.54 -19.39
CA GLY A 695 -0.31 3.87 -19.95
C GLY A 695 -1.27 4.80 -20.71
N VAL A 696 -1.25 6.10 -20.43
CA VAL A 696 -1.99 7.10 -21.23
C VAL A 696 -1.28 7.35 -22.57
N ILE A 697 0.05 7.27 -22.59
CA ILE A 697 0.86 7.49 -23.81
C ILE A 697 0.91 6.25 -24.70
N GLU A 698 0.93 5.05 -24.11
CA GLU A 698 1.11 3.77 -24.82
C GLU A 698 0.16 3.58 -26.02
N PRO A 699 -1.15 3.89 -25.94
CA PRO A 699 -2.07 3.77 -27.08
C PRO A 699 -1.80 4.76 -28.23
N LEU A 700 -0.98 5.80 -27.99
CA LEU A 700 -0.62 6.82 -28.98
C LEU A 700 0.65 6.45 -29.76
N LEU A 701 1.30 5.33 -29.41
CA LEU A 701 2.48 4.82 -30.10
C LEU A 701 2.06 3.82 -31.19
N ASP A 702 2.54 4.02 -32.42
CA ASP A 702 2.16 3.21 -33.58
C ASP A 702 3.34 2.52 -34.28
N SER A 703 4.57 3.01 -34.05
CA SER A 703 5.78 2.47 -34.67
C SER A 703 6.45 1.40 -33.81
N THR A 704 6.98 0.35 -34.45
CA THR A 704 7.70 -0.73 -33.78
C THR A 704 8.88 -0.22 -32.94
N GLU A 705 9.61 0.79 -33.44
CA GLU A 705 10.75 1.37 -32.72
C GLU A 705 10.31 2.11 -31.45
N SER A 706 9.22 2.87 -31.51
CA SER A 706 8.72 3.61 -30.33
C SER A 706 8.15 2.67 -29.28
N ILE A 707 7.44 1.61 -29.68
CA ILE A 707 6.92 0.56 -28.77
C ILE A 707 8.09 -0.17 -28.08
N TYR A 708 9.16 -0.47 -28.82
CA TYR A 708 10.37 -1.06 -28.25
C TYR A 708 11.04 -0.13 -27.24
N GLN A 709 11.25 1.14 -27.59
CA GLN A 709 11.85 2.15 -26.71
C GLN A 709 11.02 2.39 -25.44
N PHE A 710 9.69 2.45 -25.57
CA PHE A 710 8.76 2.50 -24.44
C PHE A 710 8.98 1.33 -23.48
N THR A 711 9.02 0.11 -24.01
CA THR A 711 9.22 -1.11 -23.21
C THR A 711 10.55 -1.08 -22.46
N VAL A 712 11.63 -0.67 -23.13
CA VAL A 712 12.96 -0.57 -22.53
C VAL A 712 13.01 0.49 -21.43
N LEU A 713 12.48 1.70 -21.69
CA LEU A 713 12.47 2.80 -20.72
C LEU A 713 11.64 2.46 -19.48
N LYS A 714 10.44 1.90 -19.69
CA LYS A 714 9.57 1.42 -18.62
C LYS A 714 10.27 0.38 -17.74
N ASN A 715 10.86 -0.66 -18.34
CA ASN A 715 11.52 -1.72 -17.59
C ASN A 715 12.72 -1.16 -16.81
N LYS A 716 13.56 -0.35 -17.44
CA LYS A 716 14.71 0.28 -16.79
C LYS A 716 14.31 1.12 -15.58
N ALA A 717 13.23 1.89 -15.70
CA ALA A 717 12.73 2.74 -14.63
C ALA A 717 12.19 1.92 -13.44
N LEU A 718 11.44 0.86 -13.71
CA LEU A 718 10.97 -0.06 -12.67
C LEU A 718 12.13 -0.78 -11.98
N THR A 719 13.12 -1.27 -12.73
CA THR A 719 14.32 -1.88 -12.14
C THR A 719 15.13 -0.88 -11.31
N ALA A 720 15.22 0.38 -11.71
CA ALA A 720 15.87 1.41 -10.90
C ALA A 720 15.10 1.71 -9.60
N SER A 721 13.76 1.68 -9.68
CA SER A 721 12.88 1.91 -8.54
C SER A 721 12.92 0.76 -7.54
N SER A 722 13.02 -0.50 -8.02
CA SER A 722 13.03 -1.70 -7.17
C SER A 722 14.25 -1.80 -6.25
N VAL A 723 15.34 -1.10 -6.59
CA VAL A 723 16.58 -1.05 -5.81
C VAL A 723 16.88 0.33 -5.25
N LEU A 724 15.89 1.22 -5.19
CA LEU A 724 16.06 2.60 -4.72
C LEU A 724 16.52 2.62 -3.25
N PRO A 725 17.70 3.16 -2.92
CA PRO A 725 18.23 3.10 -1.55
C PRO A 725 17.40 3.96 -0.58
N ASN A 726 17.36 3.58 0.70
CA ASN A 726 16.67 4.35 1.74
C ASN A 726 17.16 5.81 1.85
N THR A 727 18.36 6.11 1.36
CA THR A 727 18.95 7.45 1.34
C THR A 727 18.46 8.34 0.20
N ALA A 728 17.71 7.81 -0.79
CA ALA A 728 17.20 8.56 -1.95
C ALA A 728 16.01 9.48 -1.63
N THR A 729 16.10 10.19 -0.51
CA THR A 729 15.05 11.08 0.02
C THR A 729 14.86 12.35 -0.83
N ASP A 730 15.76 12.61 -1.78
CA ASP A 730 15.61 13.63 -2.83
C ASP A 730 14.64 13.21 -3.94
N LYS A 731 14.37 11.90 -4.10
CA LYS A 731 13.44 11.35 -5.10
C LYS A 731 12.05 11.17 -4.55
N THR A 732 11.95 10.63 -3.34
CA THR A 732 10.73 10.51 -2.55
C THR A 732 11.12 10.37 -1.10
N LEU A 733 10.31 10.88 -0.17
CA LEU A 733 10.58 10.67 1.25
C LEU A 733 10.36 9.24 1.73
N GLN A 734 9.70 8.38 0.93
CA GLN A 734 9.43 6.99 1.28
C GLN A 734 10.01 5.98 0.25
N PRO A 735 11.35 5.90 0.06
CA PRO A 735 11.96 5.00 -0.94
C PRO A 735 11.62 3.52 -0.77
N ALA A 736 11.34 3.07 0.46
CA ALA A 736 10.91 1.70 0.74
C ALA A 736 9.57 1.36 0.06
N VAL A 737 8.62 2.30 0.02
CA VAL A 737 7.35 2.11 -0.68
C VAL A 737 7.57 1.98 -2.17
N ALA A 738 8.43 2.84 -2.75
CA ALA A 738 8.80 2.77 -4.17
C ALA A 738 9.43 1.43 -4.55
N ARG A 739 10.32 0.88 -3.72
CA ARG A 739 10.93 -0.44 -3.97
C ARG A 739 9.89 -1.55 -4.05
N VAL A 740 9.06 -1.67 -3.01
CA VAL A 740 8.05 -2.75 -2.91
C VAL A 740 7.03 -2.64 -4.04
N GLU A 741 6.62 -1.41 -4.38
CA GLU A 741 5.72 -1.17 -5.50
C GLU A 741 6.34 -1.54 -6.86
N ALA A 742 7.59 -1.17 -7.10
CA ALA A 742 8.27 -1.50 -8.34
C ALA A 742 8.48 -3.01 -8.51
N LEU A 743 8.87 -3.72 -7.44
CA LEU A 743 8.96 -5.19 -7.43
C LEU A 743 7.60 -5.83 -7.75
N PHE A 744 6.52 -5.32 -7.16
CA PHE A 744 5.17 -5.77 -7.45
C PHE A 744 4.79 -5.57 -8.92
N LEU A 745 5.10 -4.41 -9.51
CA LEU A 745 4.83 -4.12 -10.91
C LEU A 745 5.71 -4.91 -11.89
N LEU A 746 6.90 -5.36 -11.47
CA LEU A 746 7.78 -6.25 -12.22
C LEU A 746 7.32 -7.72 -12.20
N GLY A 747 6.44 -8.09 -11.25
CA GLY A 747 6.04 -9.48 -11.02
C GLY A 747 6.97 -10.27 -10.10
N ASP A 748 7.99 -9.61 -9.54
CA ASP A 748 8.97 -10.14 -8.57
C ASP A 748 8.60 -9.76 -7.13
N ALA A 749 7.30 -9.64 -6.85
CA ALA A 749 6.82 -9.16 -5.56
C ALA A 749 7.32 -10.07 -4.43
N ASP A 750 7.93 -9.47 -3.41
CA ASP A 750 8.06 -10.13 -2.11
C ASP A 750 6.65 -10.29 -1.50
N THR A 751 6.05 -11.45 -1.72
CA THR A 751 4.75 -11.85 -1.17
C THR A 751 4.88 -12.42 0.24
N ALA A 752 6.08 -12.56 0.81
CA ALA A 752 6.27 -13.17 2.12
C ALA A 752 5.75 -12.23 3.21
N ILE A 753 4.84 -12.71 4.06
CA ILE A 753 4.26 -11.94 5.17
C ILE A 753 5.18 -12.00 6.40
N ALA A 754 5.74 -13.18 6.64
CA ALA A 754 6.72 -13.44 7.67
C ALA A 754 7.67 -14.56 7.22
N ASP A 755 8.80 -14.68 7.89
CA ASP A 755 9.85 -15.65 7.62
C ASP A 755 10.27 -16.36 8.93
N PHE A 756 10.98 -17.47 8.82
CA PHE A 756 11.50 -18.25 9.94
C PHE A 756 12.85 -18.89 9.57
N SER A 757 13.82 -18.81 10.48
CA SER A 757 15.08 -19.54 10.38
C SER A 757 15.42 -20.26 11.69
N PHE A 758 16.06 -21.42 11.62
CA PHE A 758 16.61 -22.16 12.75
C PHE A 758 17.97 -21.63 13.23
N ASP A 759 18.66 -20.82 12.43
CA ASP A 759 19.99 -20.24 12.73
C ASP A 759 20.03 -18.72 12.48
N GLY A 760 21.18 -18.10 12.76
CA GLY A 760 21.38 -16.65 12.64
C GLY A 760 20.89 -15.84 13.85
N GLU A 761 20.88 -14.51 13.70
CA GLU A 761 20.54 -13.57 14.79
C GLU A 761 19.10 -13.77 15.33
N ASN A 762 18.16 -14.09 14.42
CA ASN A 762 16.75 -14.35 14.74
C ASN A 762 16.41 -15.85 14.78
N ALA A 763 17.39 -16.73 15.00
CA ALA A 763 17.22 -18.18 15.08
C ALA A 763 16.02 -18.58 15.95
N GLY A 764 15.13 -19.43 15.46
CA GLY A 764 13.94 -19.89 16.17
C GLY A 764 12.88 -18.82 16.44
N ALA A 765 12.88 -17.72 15.68
CA ALA A 765 11.83 -16.70 15.73
C ALA A 765 11.07 -16.61 14.40
N ILE A 766 9.78 -16.29 14.49
CA ILE A 766 8.98 -15.86 13.35
C ILE A 766 9.20 -14.35 13.18
N VAL A 767 9.75 -13.94 12.04
CA VAL A 767 10.13 -12.56 11.73
C VAL A 767 9.17 -12.01 10.69
N TRP A 768 8.43 -10.96 11.00
CA TRP A 768 7.57 -10.33 9.99
C TRP A 768 8.39 -9.46 9.03
N ALA A 769 7.91 -9.32 7.79
CA ALA A 769 8.58 -8.48 6.81
C ALA A 769 8.67 -7.02 7.30
N GLU A 770 9.81 -6.36 7.10
CA GLU A 770 10.11 -4.99 7.61
C GLU A 770 9.03 -3.95 7.28
N ARG A 771 8.26 -4.15 6.20
CA ARG A 771 7.14 -3.27 5.82
C ARG A 771 6.04 -3.19 6.87
N PHE A 772 5.97 -4.16 7.79
CA PHE A 772 5.02 -4.20 8.90
C PHE A 772 5.52 -3.44 10.14
N ASP A 773 6.80 -3.07 10.18
CA ASP A 773 7.36 -2.31 11.29
C ASP A 773 6.61 -0.99 11.47
N ASN A 774 6.38 -0.58 12.72
CA ASN A 774 5.60 0.61 13.09
C ASN A 774 4.07 0.50 12.89
N ALA A 775 3.55 -0.71 12.68
CA ALA A 775 2.12 -1.03 12.75
C ALA A 775 1.81 -1.91 13.98
N GLY A 776 0.63 -1.75 14.58
CA GLY A 776 0.12 -2.76 15.52
C GLY A 776 -0.47 -3.93 14.76
N ILE A 777 -0.09 -5.17 15.08
CA ILE A 777 -0.55 -6.38 14.38
C ILE A 777 -0.94 -7.46 15.38
N ARG A 778 -2.16 -8.01 15.26
CA ARG A 778 -2.59 -9.21 15.98
C ARG A 778 -2.66 -10.40 15.03
N TRP A 779 -1.98 -11.48 15.37
CA TRP A 779 -1.88 -12.65 14.52
C TRP A 779 -1.84 -13.91 15.37
N LYS A 780 -2.08 -15.07 14.76
CA LYS A 780 -1.96 -16.37 15.42
C LYS A 780 -1.16 -17.31 14.55
N TYR A 781 -0.40 -18.20 15.16
CA TYR A 781 0.37 -19.24 14.47
C TYR A 781 -0.03 -20.64 14.91
N SER A 782 0.11 -21.59 14.00
CA SER A 782 -0.04 -23.02 14.26
C SER A 782 1.24 -23.74 13.87
N LEU A 783 1.73 -24.59 14.78
CA LEU A 783 2.92 -25.45 14.60
C LEU A 783 2.53 -26.92 14.57
N ASN A 784 1.28 -27.24 14.27
CA ASN A 784 0.78 -28.62 14.27
C ASN A 784 -0.23 -28.86 13.16
N ASN A 785 0.07 -28.31 11.97
CA ASN A 785 -0.75 -28.42 10.77
C ASN A 785 -2.20 -27.93 11.03
N LYS A 786 -2.33 -26.69 11.53
CA LYS A 786 -3.59 -25.95 11.72
C LYS A 786 -4.53 -26.53 12.79
N LYS A 787 -4.11 -27.50 13.60
CA LYS A 787 -4.94 -28.12 14.64
C LYS A 787 -5.16 -27.21 15.85
N THR A 788 -4.11 -26.52 16.30
CA THR A 788 -4.19 -25.54 17.39
C THR A 788 -3.45 -24.27 17.02
N TRP A 789 -3.94 -23.13 17.50
CA TRP A 789 -3.39 -21.81 17.19
C TRP A 789 -3.00 -21.08 18.47
N LYS A 790 -1.87 -20.37 18.43
CA LYS A 790 -1.40 -19.47 19.49
C LYS A 790 -1.41 -18.05 18.98
N GLU A 791 -2.04 -17.15 19.71
CA GLU A 791 -2.16 -15.74 19.35
C GLU A 791 -1.00 -14.92 19.90
N VAL A 792 -0.52 -13.97 19.11
CA VAL A 792 0.53 -13.00 19.42
C VAL A 792 0.06 -11.62 18.95
N SER A 793 0.51 -10.58 19.62
CA SER A 793 0.28 -9.21 19.21
C SER A 793 1.56 -8.41 19.26
N PHE A 794 1.83 -7.66 18.19
CA PHE A 794 2.84 -6.62 18.17
C PHE A 794 2.21 -5.24 18.29
N THR A 795 2.86 -4.35 19.01
CA THR A 795 2.67 -2.90 19.02
C THR A 795 3.49 -2.27 17.89
N ALA A 796 3.27 -0.98 17.63
CA ALA A 796 4.03 -0.27 16.60
C ALA A 796 5.49 -0.02 17.04
N GLU A 797 5.79 -0.03 18.33
CA GLU A 797 7.09 0.36 18.86
C GLU A 797 8.07 -0.81 19.06
N GLU A 798 7.59 -2.05 18.98
CA GLU A 798 8.43 -3.23 19.18
C GLU A 798 8.85 -3.88 17.85
N PRO A 799 10.04 -4.49 17.77
CA PRO A 799 10.42 -5.30 16.62
C PRO A 799 9.41 -6.44 16.41
N HIS A 800 8.95 -6.64 15.18
CA HIS A 800 7.97 -7.69 14.86
C HIS A 800 8.63 -9.07 14.73
N VAL A 801 9.32 -9.47 15.80
CA VAL A 801 10.06 -10.72 15.92
C VAL A 801 9.49 -11.50 17.10
N HIS A 802 8.91 -12.68 16.84
CA HIS A 802 8.35 -13.55 17.89
C HIS A 802 9.19 -14.81 18.07
N LYS A 803 9.92 -14.88 19.19
CA LYS A 803 10.75 -16.04 19.55
C LYS A 803 9.87 -17.22 19.98
N LEU A 804 10.04 -18.36 19.33
CA LEU A 804 9.39 -19.60 19.73
C LEU A 804 10.11 -20.21 20.95
N THR A 805 9.34 -20.80 21.86
CA THR A 805 9.89 -21.59 22.97
C THR A 805 10.52 -22.89 22.47
N ALA A 806 11.42 -23.51 23.25
CA ALA A 806 12.04 -24.79 22.88
C ALA A 806 11.00 -25.90 22.58
N ALA A 807 9.89 -25.94 23.33
CA ALA A 807 8.80 -26.89 23.10
C ALA A 807 8.03 -26.59 21.81
N GLU A 808 7.92 -25.33 21.41
CA GLU A 808 7.31 -24.93 20.14
C GLU A 808 8.22 -25.22 18.96
N LEU A 809 9.51 -24.92 19.07
CA LEU A 809 10.52 -25.24 18.06
C LEU A 809 10.57 -26.72 17.75
N ALA A 810 10.38 -27.60 18.75
CA ALA A 810 10.30 -29.03 18.54
C ALA A 810 9.12 -29.47 17.65
N ASN A 811 8.11 -28.62 17.47
CA ASN A 811 6.97 -28.87 16.59
C ASN A 811 7.14 -28.25 15.20
N VAL A 812 8.17 -27.44 14.96
CA VAL A 812 8.48 -26.88 13.64
C VAL A 812 9.16 -27.96 12.79
N THR A 813 8.38 -28.62 11.95
CA THR A 813 8.80 -29.74 11.09
C THR A 813 8.12 -29.64 9.73
N GLU A 814 8.64 -30.34 8.73
CA GLU A 814 8.02 -30.46 7.39
C GLU A 814 6.55 -30.94 7.43
N GLU A 815 6.17 -31.80 8.39
CA GLU A 815 4.79 -32.28 8.50
C GLU A 815 3.83 -31.22 9.05
N ASN A 816 4.35 -30.36 9.92
CA ASN A 816 3.55 -29.39 10.67
C ASN A 816 3.53 -28.01 10.03
N ASP A 817 4.63 -27.64 9.36
CA ASP A 817 4.97 -26.29 8.89
C ASP A 817 4.74 -25.20 9.96
N ILE A 818 4.88 -23.94 9.57
CA ILE A 818 4.35 -22.83 10.36
C ILE A 818 3.21 -22.21 9.54
N TYR A 819 2.01 -22.25 10.09
CA TYR A 819 0.87 -21.56 9.51
C TYR A 819 0.59 -20.29 10.31
N ILE A 820 0.41 -19.18 9.62
CA ILE A 820 0.08 -17.88 10.18
C ILE A 820 -1.31 -17.49 9.70
N LEU A 821 -2.13 -17.00 10.62
CA LEU A 821 -3.40 -16.38 10.32
C LEU A 821 -3.48 -15.07 11.08
N ILE A 822 -3.74 -13.99 10.37
CA ILE A 822 -3.97 -12.71 11.02
C ILE A 822 -5.32 -12.74 11.73
N VAL A 823 -5.32 -12.29 12.97
CA VAL A 823 -6.52 -12.34 13.81
C VAL A 823 -7.57 -11.45 13.15
N GLY A 824 -8.61 -12.12 12.67
CA GLY A 824 -9.77 -11.46 12.10
C GLY A 824 -10.11 -11.75 10.66
N ILE A 825 -9.16 -12.32 9.94
CA ILE A 825 -9.46 -12.94 8.66
C ILE A 825 -10.19 -14.27 8.94
N PRO A 826 -11.22 -14.64 8.17
CA PRO A 826 -11.95 -15.89 8.38
C PRO A 826 -11.00 -17.09 8.43
N ASP A 827 -11.20 -17.97 9.40
CA ASP A 827 -10.41 -19.18 9.60
C ASP A 827 -10.73 -20.21 8.50
N LYS A 828 -10.08 -20.05 7.35
CA LYS A 828 -10.28 -20.85 6.14
C LYS A 828 -8.95 -21.08 5.44
N GLU A 829 -8.89 -22.20 4.70
CA GLU A 829 -7.69 -22.67 4.01
C GLU A 829 -7.07 -21.61 3.09
N GLU A 830 -7.88 -20.81 2.40
CA GLU A 830 -7.41 -19.74 1.51
C GLU A 830 -6.75 -18.55 2.22
N ASN A 831 -6.86 -18.45 3.55
CA ASN A 831 -6.40 -17.30 4.33
C ASN A 831 -5.17 -17.59 5.19
N TYR A 832 -4.65 -18.82 5.17
CA TYR A 832 -3.44 -19.17 5.91
C TYR A 832 -2.20 -18.81 5.10
N PHE A 833 -1.29 -18.08 5.73
CA PHE A 833 0.05 -17.91 5.21
C PHE A 833 0.92 -19.07 5.71
N LYS A 834 1.52 -19.82 4.78
CA LYS A 834 2.37 -20.95 5.08
C LYS A 834 3.84 -20.51 4.99
N ILE A 835 4.61 -20.73 6.06
CA ILE A 835 6.06 -20.81 5.98
C ILE A 835 6.39 -22.29 5.82
N ASP A 836 6.90 -22.65 4.64
CA ASP A 836 7.23 -24.02 4.28
C ASP A 836 8.52 -24.43 5.00
N ILE A 837 8.47 -25.49 5.80
CA ILE A 837 9.64 -25.99 6.51
C ILE A 837 10.25 -27.11 5.69
N SER A 838 11.50 -26.91 5.25
CA SER A 838 12.22 -27.89 4.45
C SER A 838 12.31 -29.24 5.14
N SER A 839 12.34 -30.31 4.33
CA SER A 839 12.51 -31.67 4.81
C SER A 839 13.82 -31.83 5.58
N LYS A 840 13.84 -32.67 6.61
CA LYS A 840 15.07 -32.97 7.34
C LYS A 840 16.18 -33.42 6.38
N PRO A 841 17.38 -32.84 6.45
CA PRO A 841 18.49 -33.33 5.67
C PRO A 841 18.84 -34.75 6.13
N ALA A 842 19.02 -35.67 5.19
CA ALA A 842 19.47 -37.02 5.51
C ALA A 842 20.94 -36.98 5.93
N VAL A 843 21.29 -37.59 7.07
CA VAL A 843 22.69 -37.79 7.44
C VAL A 843 23.34 -38.73 6.42
N PRO A 844 24.39 -38.29 5.70
CA PRO A 844 25.11 -39.16 4.78
C PRO A 844 25.64 -40.42 5.49
N ASN A 845 25.55 -41.57 4.82
CA ASN A 845 26.12 -42.81 5.33
C ASN A 845 27.67 -42.83 5.30
N THR A 846 28.30 -41.79 4.75
CA THR A 846 29.76 -41.63 4.64
C THR A 846 30.46 -41.34 5.97
N LEU A 847 29.71 -40.98 7.02
CA LEU A 847 30.28 -40.80 8.36
C LEU A 847 30.75 -42.15 8.94
N TYR A 848 31.99 -42.19 9.39
CA TYR A 848 32.65 -43.39 9.92
C TYR A 848 33.35 -43.10 11.25
N ALA A 849 33.15 -43.94 12.26
CA ALA A 849 33.94 -43.87 13.50
C ALA A 849 35.20 -44.72 13.34
N ASN A 850 36.34 -44.05 13.24
CA ASN A 850 37.62 -44.73 13.31
C ASN A 850 38.06 -44.77 14.78
N ASP A 851 37.86 -45.94 15.39
CA ASP A 851 38.15 -46.19 16.80
C ASP A 851 39.66 -46.05 17.10
N ASN A 852 40.53 -46.49 16.19
CA ASN A 852 41.99 -46.38 16.35
C ASN A 852 42.46 -44.92 16.32
N GLU A 853 41.84 -44.09 15.49
CA GLU A 853 42.11 -42.64 15.41
C GLU A 853 41.38 -41.83 16.48
N ASN A 854 40.48 -42.45 17.26
CA ASN A 854 39.55 -41.77 18.16
C ASN A 854 38.85 -40.57 17.48
N LYS A 855 38.40 -40.75 16.23
CA LYS A 855 37.81 -39.68 15.41
C LYS A 855 36.61 -40.18 14.62
N ILE A 856 35.69 -39.26 14.35
CA ILE A 856 34.61 -39.45 13.37
C ILE A 856 35.05 -38.79 12.07
N LEU A 857 35.13 -39.57 10.99
CA LEU A 857 35.61 -39.16 9.68
C LEU A 857 34.44 -38.93 8.71
N GLY A 858 34.67 -38.11 7.69
CA GLY A 858 33.64 -37.65 6.75
C GLY A 858 32.73 -36.55 7.31
N ILE A 859 33.13 -35.95 8.44
CA ILE A 859 32.46 -34.86 9.13
C ILE A 859 32.96 -33.50 8.64
N ASP A 860 32.11 -32.48 8.67
CA ASP A 860 32.48 -31.08 8.38
C ASP A 860 31.76 -30.11 9.34
N GLU A 861 31.91 -28.80 9.11
CA GLU A 861 31.36 -27.73 9.96
C GLU A 861 29.82 -27.66 10.00
N ARG A 862 29.12 -28.38 9.11
CA ARG A 862 27.66 -28.46 9.10
C ARG A 862 27.13 -29.39 10.19
N TYR A 863 28.00 -30.16 10.84
CA TYR A 863 27.61 -31.09 11.88
C TYR A 863 27.77 -30.51 13.28
N GLU A 864 27.06 -31.11 14.21
CA GLU A 864 27.21 -30.92 15.65
C GLU A 864 27.19 -32.27 16.37
N TRP A 865 27.81 -32.32 17.54
CA TRP A 865 27.96 -33.53 18.33
C TRP A 865 27.62 -33.32 19.79
N LYS A 866 27.35 -34.44 20.47
CA LYS A 866 27.31 -34.51 21.94
C LYS A 866 27.63 -35.92 22.42
N TYR A 867 28.02 -36.06 23.67
CA TYR A 867 28.09 -37.37 24.30
C TYR A 867 26.67 -37.91 24.57
N SER A 868 26.49 -39.22 24.46
CA SER A 868 25.18 -39.83 24.73
C SER A 868 24.72 -39.52 26.16
N GLY A 869 23.48 -39.03 26.28
CA GLY A 869 22.91 -38.55 27.54
C GLY A 869 23.21 -37.09 27.89
N ALA A 870 24.05 -36.37 27.13
CA ALA A 870 24.26 -34.94 27.30
C ALA A 870 23.08 -34.11 26.72
N GLU A 871 22.84 -32.93 27.29
CA GLU A 871 21.74 -32.05 26.87
C GLU A 871 22.12 -31.17 25.66
N ASN A 872 23.32 -30.60 25.66
CA ASN A 872 23.74 -29.60 24.66
C ASN A 872 24.54 -30.21 23.51
N TRP A 873 24.32 -29.68 22.31
CA TRP A 873 25.10 -29.96 21.12
C TRP A 873 26.26 -28.96 20.98
N THR A 874 27.41 -29.42 20.51
CA THR A 874 28.61 -28.62 20.22
C THR A 874 28.88 -28.68 18.73
N SER A 875 29.08 -27.53 18.06
CA SER A 875 29.34 -27.53 16.62
C SER A 875 30.76 -28.03 16.32
N TYR A 876 30.92 -28.79 15.23
CA TYR A 876 32.25 -29.21 14.78
C TYR A 876 33.15 -28.04 14.34
N SER A 877 32.58 -26.87 14.02
CA SER A 877 33.36 -25.66 13.79
C SER A 877 33.93 -25.05 15.08
N GLU A 878 33.38 -25.41 16.25
CA GLU A 878 33.85 -24.92 17.55
C GLU A 878 34.87 -25.86 18.16
N ALA A 879 34.54 -27.16 18.22
CA ALA A 879 35.41 -28.19 18.76
C ALA A 879 35.00 -29.58 18.26
N ALA A 880 35.98 -30.49 18.16
CA ALA A 880 35.74 -31.91 17.94
C ALA A 880 35.56 -32.67 19.28
N PRO A 881 34.80 -33.78 19.32
CA PRO A 881 34.70 -34.63 20.50
C PRO A 881 36.02 -35.31 20.84
N ASP A 882 36.35 -35.40 22.13
CA ASP A 882 37.33 -36.37 22.60
C ASP A 882 36.68 -37.76 22.60
N CYS A 883 37.03 -38.59 21.62
CA CYS A 883 36.52 -39.94 21.49
C CYS A 883 37.39 -41.01 22.17
N SER A 884 38.41 -40.64 22.95
CA SER A 884 39.25 -41.62 23.63
C SER A 884 38.49 -42.39 24.72
N GLY A 885 38.66 -43.71 24.77
CA GLY A 885 38.04 -44.56 25.79
C GLY A 885 36.65 -45.06 25.42
N ASP A 886 35.98 -45.74 26.36
CA ASP A 886 34.62 -46.26 26.16
C ASP A 886 33.62 -45.08 26.19
N LYS A 887 33.21 -44.60 25.01
CA LYS A 887 32.31 -43.44 24.86
C LYS A 887 31.32 -43.66 23.72
N THR A 888 30.16 -43.05 23.83
CA THR A 888 29.19 -42.96 22.72
C THR A 888 29.01 -41.49 22.34
N VAL A 889 29.30 -41.16 21.08
CA VAL A 889 29.15 -39.81 20.52
C VAL A 889 27.96 -39.82 19.56
N GLU A 890 27.03 -38.90 19.78
CA GLU A 890 25.87 -38.66 18.92
C GLU A 890 26.18 -37.48 18.01
N VAL A 891 25.91 -37.63 16.71
CA VAL A 891 26.18 -36.62 15.67
C VAL A 891 24.93 -36.38 14.84
N ARG A 892 24.73 -35.13 14.43
CA ARG A 892 23.70 -34.75 13.44
C ARG A 892 24.17 -33.54 12.61
N ILE A 893 23.51 -33.30 11.48
CA ILE A 893 23.62 -32.03 10.75
C ILE A 893 22.85 -30.98 11.55
N LYS A 894 23.51 -29.86 11.85
CA LYS A 894 22.91 -28.74 12.59
C LYS A 894 21.79 -28.11 11.77
N ALA A 895 20.80 -27.54 12.45
CA ALA A 895 19.71 -26.83 11.80
C ALA A 895 20.24 -25.56 11.08
N SER A 896 19.69 -25.21 9.92
CA SER A 896 20.14 -24.02 9.16
C SER A 896 19.07 -23.48 8.21
N GLY A 897 18.85 -22.17 8.20
CA GLY A 897 17.74 -21.57 7.43
C GLY A 897 16.41 -22.18 7.87
N ASP A 898 15.58 -22.58 6.92
CA ASP A 898 14.33 -23.32 7.14
C ASP A 898 14.53 -24.84 7.32
N ASN A 899 15.77 -25.35 7.34
CA ASN A 899 16.06 -26.77 7.50
C ASN A 899 16.16 -27.17 8.97
N PRO A 900 15.29 -28.08 9.45
CA PRO A 900 15.42 -28.66 10.79
C PRO A 900 16.70 -29.50 10.89
N PRO A 901 17.20 -29.79 12.11
CA PRO A 901 18.36 -30.65 12.26
C PRO A 901 18.06 -32.06 11.74
N SER A 902 19.07 -32.75 11.22
CA SER A 902 18.91 -34.12 10.76
C SER A 902 18.58 -35.07 11.92
N ASP A 903 18.23 -36.31 11.57
CA ASP A 903 18.22 -37.40 12.55
C ASP A 903 19.63 -37.62 13.14
N VAL A 904 19.67 -38.20 14.34
CA VAL A 904 20.91 -38.45 15.08
C VAL A 904 21.51 -39.78 14.66
N LYS A 905 22.82 -39.78 14.39
CA LYS A 905 23.64 -40.99 14.19
C LYS A 905 24.59 -41.16 15.38
N SER A 906 24.54 -42.32 16.01
CA SER A 906 25.40 -42.65 17.16
C SER A 906 26.63 -43.43 16.72
N PHE A 907 27.78 -43.07 17.31
CA PHE A 907 29.06 -43.70 17.10
C PHE A 907 29.62 -44.17 18.44
N GLU A 908 30.04 -45.43 18.50
CA GLU A 908 30.65 -46.01 19.69
C GLU A 908 32.16 -46.04 19.51
N PHE A 909 32.85 -45.64 20.58
CA PHE A 909 34.30 -45.72 20.71
C PHE A 909 34.65 -46.59 21.90
N THR A 910 35.75 -47.33 21.79
CA THR A 910 36.21 -48.23 22.83
C THR A 910 37.56 -47.83 23.36
N LYS A 911 37.82 -48.21 24.61
CA LYS A 911 39.15 -48.07 25.18
C LYS A 911 40.14 -48.91 24.37
N ASP A 912 41.21 -48.26 23.92
CA ASP A 912 42.34 -48.89 23.23
C ASP A 912 42.79 -50.18 23.95
N LYS A 913 42.84 -51.27 23.18
CA LYS A 913 43.21 -52.62 23.61
C LYS A 913 44.51 -53.09 23.00
N ASP A 914 45.20 -52.24 22.25
CA ASP A 914 46.47 -52.57 21.64
C ASP A 914 47.51 -52.91 22.70
N SER A 915 48.18 -54.03 22.49
CA SER A 915 49.34 -54.41 23.29
C SER A 915 50.55 -53.56 22.89
N ASP A 916 51.49 -53.31 23.80
CA ASP A 916 52.74 -52.60 23.48
C ASP A 916 53.54 -53.29 22.36
N THR A 917 53.34 -54.59 22.10
CA THR A 917 53.99 -55.31 21.00
C THR A 917 53.32 -55.13 19.63
N ARG A 918 52.13 -54.51 19.60
CA ARG A 918 51.33 -54.21 18.41
C ARG A 918 50.49 -52.95 18.67
N LYS A 919 51.18 -51.82 18.75
CA LYS A 919 50.59 -50.51 19.02
C LYS A 919 50.27 -49.79 17.72
N TYR A 920 49.05 -49.32 17.54
CA TYR A 920 48.66 -48.58 16.34
C TYR A 920 49.49 -47.30 16.14
N VAL A 921 49.89 -47.05 14.89
CA VAL A 921 50.54 -45.83 14.45
C VAL A 921 49.49 -44.97 13.77
N SER A 922 49.21 -43.79 14.34
CA SER A 922 48.20 -42.88 13.80
C SER A 922 48.52 -42.46 12.37
N VAL A 923 47.48 -42.29 11.56
CA VAL A 923 47.59 -41.87 10.16
C VAL A 923 48.28 -40.51 9.98
N SER A 924 48.27 -39.64 11.00
CA SER A 924 49.00 -38.37 10.97
C SER A 924 50.51 -38.55 10.82
N HIS A 925 51.03 -39.71 11.23
CA HIS A 925 52.44 -40.08 11.07
C HIS A 925 52.71 -40.78 9.73
N LEU A 926 51.71 -40.90 8.85
CA LEU A 926 51.81 -41.66 7.60
C LEU A 926 51.68 -40.72 6.39
N THR A 927 52.51 -40.97 5.37
CA THR A 927 52.42 -40.31 4.06
C THR A 927 52.58 -41.33 2.95
N VAL A 928 51.99 -41.08 1.77
CA VAL A 928 52.23 -41.93 0.59
C VAL A 928 53.51 -41.46 -0.11
N GLU A 929 54.54 -42.28 -0.08
CA GLU A 929 55.83 -42.01 -0.75
C GLU A 929 55.82 -42.44 -2.22
N GLY A 930 55.05 -43.48 -2.55
CA GLY A 930 55.00 -43.98 -3.92
C GLY A 930 53.85 -44.95 -4.17
N PHE A 931 53.43 -45.09 -5.41
CA PHE A 931 52.37 -46.01 -5.81
C PHE A 931 52.52 -46.39 -7.29
N SER A 932 51.94 -47.51 -7.70
CA SER A 932 52.02 -47.99 -9.10
C SER A 932 51.22 -47.13 -10.07
N SER A 933 49.97 -46.82 -9.71
CA SER A 933 49.04 -45.96 -10.45
C SER A 933 47.90 -45.55 -9.51
N GLN A 934 47.15 -44.51 -9.87
CA GLN A 934 45.93 -44.13 -9.16
C GLN A 934 44.87 -43.63 -10.14
N SER A 935 43.64 -43.42 -9.68
CA SER A 935 42.60 -42.84 -10.51
C SER A 935 43.02 -41.47 -11.08
N ASN A 936 42.98 -41.35 -12.41
CA ASN A 936 43.14 -40.08 -13.14
C ASN A 936 41.78 -39.44 -13.51
N ASP A 937 40.67 -40.05 -13.10
CA ASP A 937 39.33 -39.55 -13.36
C ASP A 937 38.94 -38.52 -12.28
N PRO A 938 38.77 -37.22 -12.65
CA PRO A 938 38.42 -36.18 -11.67
C PRO A 938 37.04 -36.41 -11.02
N LYS A 939 36.17 -37.25 -11.60
CA LYS A 939 34.88 -37.64 -11.01
C LYS A 939 34.97 -38.83 -10.05
N ARG A 940 36.13 -39.51 -9.99
CA ARG A 940 36.40 -40.65 -9.09
C ARG A 940 37.76 -40.45 -8.44
N PRO A 941 37.89 -39.52 -7.47
CA PRO A 941 39.16 -39.14 -6.84
C PRO A 941 39.69 -40.20 -5.87
N ASN A 942 39.83 -41.45 -6.34
CA ASN A 942 40.28 -42.61 -5.56
C ASN A 942 41.81 -42.70 -5.57
N TYR A 943 42.43 -41.71 -4.95
CA TYR A 943 43.87 -41.48 -4.93
C TYR A 943 44.59 -42.39 -3.93
N ALA A 944 45.90 -42.52 -4.08
CA ALA A 944 46.72 -43.38 -3.22
C ALA A 944 46.63 -42.99 -1.73
N VAL A 945 46.53 -41.69 -1.43
CA VAL A 945 46.38 -41.17 -0.07
C VAL A 945 45.11 -41.66 0.64
N ASN A 946 44.05 -41.96 -0.10
CA ASN A 946 42.80 -42.48 0.46
C ASN A 946 42.95 -43.89 1.05
N ALA A 947 44.08 -44.58 0.81
CA ALA A 947 44.36 -45.84 1.48
C ALA A 947 44.78 -45.64 2.95
N ILE A 948 45.23 -44.44 3.33
CA ILE A 948 45.78 -44.12 4.66
C ILE A 948 45.13 -42.90 5.30
N ASP A 949 43.94 -42.48 4.86
CA ASP A 949 43.22 -41.33 5.44
C ASP A 949 42.37 -41.70 6.67
N GLY A 950 42.45 -42.97 7.10
CA GLY A 950 41.69 -43.53 8.21
C GLY A 950 40.22 -43.78 7.91
N ASN A 951 39.69 -43.44 6.72
CA ASN A 951 38.28 -43.53 6.41
C ASN A 951 37.98 -44.77 5.54
N ILE A 952 37.21 -45.71 6.07
CA ILE A 952 36.87 -46.95 5.34
C ILE A 952 36.00 -46.69 4.08
N ASN A 953 35.34 -45.53 4.00
CA ASN A 953 34.46 -45.17 2.89
C ASN A 953 35.21 -44.56 1.70
N THR A 954 36.49 -44.22 1.86
CA THR A 954 37.40 -43.79 0.80
C THR A 954 38.42 -44.89 0.55
N TYR A 955 38.94 -44.96 -0.68
CA TYR A 955 39.88 -46.01 -1.06
C TYR A 955 40.79 -45.53 -2.17
N TRP A 956 42.00 -46.09 -2.20
CA TRP A 956 42.86 -46.04 -3.36
C TRP A 956 42.36 -47.04 -4.40
N HIS A 957 42.38 -46.62 -5.66
CA HIS A 957 42.10 -47.48 -6.82
C HIS A 957 43.21 -47.29 -7.87
N THR A 958 43.74 -48.38 -8.42
CA THR A 958 44.67 -48.35 -9.57
C THR A 958 44.04 -47.60 -10.76
N ASP A 959 44.78 -46.98 -11.67
CA ASP A 959 44.15 -46.19 -12.75
C ASP A 959 43.06 -46.97 -13.53
N TYR A 960 41.83 -46.44 -13.57
CA TYR A 960 40.68 -47.05 -14.25
C TYR A 960 40.89 -47.28 -15.75
N THR A 961 41.90 -46.66 -16.35
CA THR A 961 42.25 -46.84 -17.76
C THR A 961 43.25 -47.97 -18.01
N GLN A 962 43.87 -48.51 -16.96
CA GLN A 962 44.96 -49.47 -17.06
C GLN A 962 44.52 -50.87 -16.66
N ASN A 963 44.75 -51.86 -17.53
CA ASN A 963 44.56 -53.26 -17.18
C ASN A 963 45.86 -53.82 -16.57
N ILE A 964 45.88 -53.97 -15.25
CA ILE A 964 47.08 -54.38 -14.51
C ILE A 964 47.57 -55.77 -14.90
N LEU A 965 46.67 -56.70 -15.28
CA LEU A 965 47.02 -58.06 -15.71
C LEU A 965 47.86 -58.09 -17.00
N THR A 966 47.76 -57.03 -17.82
CA THR A 966 48.50 -56.91 -19.08
C THR A 966 49.63 -55.88 -19.04
N SER A 967 49.69 -55.06 -17.99
CA SER A 967 50.62 -53.92 -17.88
C SER A 967 52.06 -54.32 -17.51
N GLY A 968 52.26 -55.54 -16.99
CA GLY A 968 53.57 -56.04 -16.56
C GLY A 968 54.06 -55.49 -15.21
N ASN A 969 53.31 -54.60 -14.56
CA ASN A 969 53.62 -54.05 -13.24
C ASN A 969 52.53 -54.41 -12.23
N ASN A 970 52.92 -54.99 -11.11
CA ASN A 970 52.00 -55.30 -10.02
C ASN A 970 51.56 -54.01 -9.29
N PRO A 971 50.28 -53.91 -8.87
CA PRO A 971 49.85 -52.83 -8.00
C PRO A 971 50.69 -52.75 -6.73
N TYR A 972 51.17 -51.55 -6.41
CA TYR A 972 51.87 -51.33 -5.15
C TYR A 972 51.56 -49.96 -4.55
N LEU A 973 51.67 -49.88 -3.23
CA LEU A 973 51.58 -48.67 -2.43
C LEU A 973 52.76 -48.66 -1.44
N ILE A 974 53.47 -47.54 -1.35
CA ILE A 974 54.56 -47.30 -0.41
C ILE A 974 54.11 -46.20 0.55
N ILE A 975 54.05 -46.56 1.83
CA ILE A 975 53.69 -45.67 2.92
C ILE A 975 54.98 -45.35 3.69
N LYS A 976 55.22 -44.09 3.96
CA LYS A 976 56.30 -43.60 4.80
C LYS A 976 55.75 -43.18 6.15
N ILE A 977 56.38 -43.70 7.19
CA ILE A 977 56.19 -43.28 8.57
C ILE A 977 57.12 -42.08 8.81
N ASP A 978 56.63 -41.04 9.46
CA ASP A 978 57.39 -39.81 9.72
C ASP A 978 58.71 -40.06 10.46
N THR A 979 58.71 -41.05 11.36
CA THR A 979 59.83 -41.49 12.18
C THR A 979 60.00 -43.01 12.03
N PRO A 980 61.24 -43.53 11.85
CA PRO A 980 61.44 -44.97 11.73
C PRO A 980 61.04 -45.70 13.03
N LYS A 981 60.23 -46.75 12.90
CA LYS A 981 59.66 -47.53 14.01
C LYS A 981 59.95 -49.02 13.84
N TYR A 982 59.85 -49.79 14.92
CA TYR A 982 59.80 -51.26 14.83
C TYR A 982 58.41 -51.68 14.36
N VAL A 983 58.17 -51.73 13.05
CA VAL A 983 56.87 -52.09 12.48
C VAL A 983 56.57 -53.56 12.78
N SER A 984 55.45 -53.81 13.47
CA SER A 984 55.05 -55.13 13.98
C SER A 984 53.95 -55.81 13.15
N GLY A 985 53.23 -55.02 12.34
CA GLY A 985 52.26 -55.53 11.39
C GLY A 985 51.44 -54.42 10.76
N LEU A 986 50.50 -54.78 9.89
CA LEU A 986 49.53 -53.86 9.33
C LEU A 986 48.18 -54.53 9.13
N ASP A 987 47.12 -53.74 9.10
CA ASP A 987 45.80 -54.17 8.65
C ASP A 987 45.42 -53.40 7.39
N LEU A 988 44.62 -54.01 6.51
CA LEU A 988 44.07 -53.32 5.34
C LEU A 988 42.70 -53.89 4.94
N VAL A 989 41.93 -53.10 4.20
CA VAL A 989 40.65 -53.50 3.61
C VAL A 989 40.75 -53.37 2.08
N GLN A 990 40.09 -54.26 1.35
CA GLN A 990 39.90 -54.10 -0.09
C GLN A 990 38.46 -53.72 -0.38
N TYR A 991 38.25 -52.62 -1.08
CA TYR A 991 36.91 -52.05 -1.27
C TYR A 991 36.30 -52.45 -2.62
N GLN A 992 35.23 -53.25 -2.58
CA GLN A 992 34.50 -53.70 -3.76
C GLN A 992 33.45 -52.68 -4.21
N TYR A 993 33.83 -51.75 -5.06
CA TYR A 993 32.92 -50.71 -5.54
C TYR A 993 31.92 -51.17 -6.64
N ASN A 994 32.22 -52.26 -7.37
CA ASN A 994 31.36 -52.79 -8.42
C ASN A 994 31.36 -54.34 -8.40
N PRO A 995 30.25 -55.00 -8.05
CA PRO A 995 30.22 -56.46 -7.84
C PRO A 995 30.52 -57.28 -9.11
N ASN A 996 30.51 -56.67 -10.30
CA ASN A 996 30.77 -57.36 -11.56
C ASN A 996 32.26 -57.38 -11.96
N ILE A 997 33.14 -56.71 -11.21
CA ILE A 997 34.57 -56.64 -11.50
C ILE A 997 35.32 -57.18 -10.30
N ASN A 998 36.15 -58.21 -10.48
CA ASN A 998 36.97 -58.73 -9.40
C ASN A 998 38.18 -57.82 -9.18
N ILE A 999 38.16 -57.05 -8.09
CA ILE A 999 39.17 -56.04 -7.73
C ILE A 999 40.07 -56.51 -6.58
N PHE A 1000 39.82 -57.71 -6.05
CA PHE A 1000 40.52 -58.25 -4.91
C PHE A 1000 41.92 -58.75 -5.27
N ALA A 1001 42.84 -58.62 -4.32
CA ALA A 1001 44.17 -59.15 -4.40
C ALA A 1001 44.12 -60.66 -4.19
N LYS A 1002 44.72 -61.40 -5.12
CA LYS A 1002 44.99 -62.82 -4.97
C LYS A 1002 46.14 -63.06 -4.00
N ASN A 1003 47.20 -62.25 -4.08
CA ASN A 1003 48.34 -62.32 -3.16
C ASN A 1003 48.69 -60.90 -2.69
N ILE A 1004 49.13 -60.76 -1.44
CA ILE A 1004 49.62 -59.50 -0.88
C ILE A 1004 51.01 -59.76 -0.28
N LYS A 1005 52.01 -59.03 -0.76
CA LYS A 1005 53.37 -59.02 -0.24
C LYS A 1005 53.61 -57.71 0.51
N VAL A 1006 54.05 -57.81 1.75
CA VAL A 1006 54.42 -56.65 2.57
C VAL A 1006 55.93 -56.65 2.80
N SER A 1007 56.57 -55.51 2.58
CA SER A 1007 58.00 -55.32 2.83
C SER A 1007 58.24 -54.02 3.60
N VAL A 1008 59.26 -54.01 4.46
CA VAL A 1008 59.67 -52.86 5.27
C VAL A 1008 61.09 -52.44 4.88
N SER A 1009 61.36 -51.13 4.87
CA SER A 1009 62.65 -50.55 4.52
C SER A 1009 62.98 -49.36 5.42
N GLU A 1010 64.25 -49.18 5.75
CA GLU A 1010 64.75 -47.97 6.45
C GLU A 1010 64.94 -46.79 5.49
N ASP A 1011 65.32 -47.04 4.24
CA ASP A 1011 65.77 -46.03 3.27
C ASP A 1011 64.86 -45.90 2.02
N GLY A 1012 63.87 -46.77 1.87
CA GLY A 1012 62.96 -46.81 0.71
C GLY A 1012 63.55 -47.52 -0.53
N GLU A 1013 64.81 -47.95 -0.46
CA GLU A 1013 65.52 -48.63 -1.56
C GLU A 1013 65.77 -50.11 -1.25
N ASN A 1014 66.18 -50.42 -0.02
CA ASN A 1014 66.51 -51.77 0.45
C ASN A 1014 65.34 -52.36 1.25
N TRP A 1015 64.68 -53.37 0.67
CA TRP A 1015 63.42 -53.91 1.19
C TRP A 1015 63.58 -55.29 1.84
N THR A 1016 63.11 -55.41 3.08
CA THR A 1016 62.97 -56.70 3.78
C THR A 1016 61.53 -57.17 3.66
N GLN A 1017 61.30 -58.35 3.08
CA GLN A 1017 59.96 -58.93 3.02
C GLN A 1017 59.55 -59.43 4.41
N VAL A 1018 58.45 -58.90 4.96
CA VAL A 1018 58.00 -59.18 6.33
C VAL A 1018 56.74 -60.05 6.38
N ALA A 1019 55.93 -60.03 5.31
CA ALA A 1019 54.77 -60.91 5.17
C ALA A 1019 54.47 -61.23 3.71
N LEU A 1020 53.85 -62.40 3.50
CA LEU A 1020 53.33 -62.84 2.20
C LEU A 1020 52.04 -63.62 2.42
N LEU A 1021 50.92 -63.05 2.01
CA LEU A 1021 49.60 -63.69 1.98
C LEU A 1021 49.35 -64.20 0.57
N GLN A 1022 49.01 -65.48 0.44
CA GLN A 1022 48.83 -66.13 -0.86
C GLN A 1022 47.44 -66.76 -1.00
N ASN A 1023 46.89 -66.70 -2.21
CA ASN A 1023 45.58 -67.27 -2.57
C ASN A 1023 44.45 -66.78 -1.65
N LEU A 1024 44.39 -65.47 -1.43
CA LEU A 1024 43.34 -64.85 -0.63
C LEU A 1024 41.97 -65.06 -1.24
N GLU A 1025 40.95 -65.17 -0.39
CA GLU A 1025 39.56 -65.16 -0.81
C GLU A 1025 39.17 -63.75 -1.28
N ALA A 1026 38.28 -63.69 -2.27
CA ALA A 1026 37.80 -62.45 -2.86
C ALA A 1026 36.72 -61.82 -1.96
N ALA A 1027 37.14 -61.18 -0.86
CA ALA A 1027 36.29 -60.56 0.14
C ALA A 1027 36.79 -59.16 0.54
N ASP A 1028 35.86 -58.29 0.92
CA ASP A 1028 36.05 -56.91 1.38
C ASP A 1028 36.18 -56.80 2.91
N ASP A 1029 36.55 -57.91 3.55
CA ASP A 1029 36.83 -57.98 4.98
C ASP A 1029 38.19 -57.35 5.33
N LEU A 1030 38.32 -56.97 6.61
CA LEU A 1030 39.57 -56.51 7.21
C LEU A 1030 40.59 -57.65 7.22
N LYS A 1031 41.75 -57.40 6.62
CA LYS A 1031 42.87 -58.34 6.57
C LYS A 1031 43.93 -57.89 7.55
N THR A 1032 44.08 -58.64 8.64
CA THR A 1032 45.13 -58.43 9.64
C THR A 1032 46.39 -59.18 9.27
N ILE A 1033 47.51 -58.46 9.13
CA ILE A 1033 48.81 -58.98 8.73
C ILE A 1033 49.80 -58.76 9.86
N THR A 1034 50.03 -59.80 10.67
CA THR A 1034 51.06 -59.81 11.71
C THR A 1034 52.40 -60.20 11.11
N PHE A 1035 53.46 -59.45 11.42
CA PHE A 1035 54.80 -59.80 10.98
C PHE A 1035 55.40 -60.87 11.90
N ASN A 1036 56.20 -61.78 11.33
CA ASN A 1036 56.85 -62.84 12.11
C ASN A 1036 57.83 -62.27 13.15
N GLU A 1037 58.41 -61.10 12.85
CA GLU A 1037 59.24 -60.30 13.75
C GLU A 1037 59.03 -58.81 13.45
N SER A 1038 59.06 -57.96 14.48
CA SER A 1038 58.99 -56.51 14.32
C SER A 1038 60.29 -55.99 13.70
N ILE A 1039 60.19 -55.33 12.55
CA ILE A 1039 61.33 -54.85 11.75
C ILE A 1039 61.46 -53.33 11.89
N TYR A 1040 62.67 -52.86 12.18
CA TYR A 1040 62.97 -51.44 12.19
C TYR A 1040 62.92 -50.88 10.76
N GLY A 1041 62.11 -49.85 10.53
CA GLY A 1041 61.97 -49.25 9.22
C GLY A 1041 61.09 -48.01 9.22
N GLN A 1042 61.24 -47.22 8.16
CA GLN A 1042 60.48 -46.00 7.92
C GLN A 1042 59.47 -46.15 6.79
N TYR A 1043 59.69 -47.08 5.86
CA TYR A 1043 58.83 -47.29 4.71
C TYR A 1043 58.21 -48.68 4.73
N VAL A 1044 56.91 -48.76 4.41
CA VAL A 1044 56.15 -50.00 4.28
C VAL A 1044 55.60 -50.07 2.86
N LYS A 1045 56.00 -51.10 2.11
CA LYS A 1045 55.51 -51.36 0.75
C LYS A 1045 54.54 -52.53 0.75
N ILE A 1046 53.34 -52.29 0.23
CA ILE A 1046 52.31 -53.28 -0.04
C ILE A 1046 52.30 -53.50 -1.55
N GLU A 1047 52.56 -54.73 -1.99
CA GLU A 1047 52.57 -55.13 -3.41
C GLU A 1047 51.60 -56.28 -3.62
N MET A 1048 50.79 -56.24 -4.67
CA MET A 1048 49.66 -57.13 -4.85
C MET A 1048 49.68 -57.82 -6.22
N ASP A 1049 49.30 -59.10 -6.23
CA ASP A 1049 48.81 -59.77 -7.44
C ASP A 1049 47.29 -59.82 -7.36
N THR A 1050 46.56 -59.51 -8.43
CA THR A 1050 45.08 -59.42 -8.40
C THR A 1050 44.40 -60.55 -9.18
N TYR A 1051 43.13 -60.82 -8.85
CA TYR A 1051 42.30 -61.72 -9.65
C TYR A 1051 41.76 -61.09 -10.94
N GLY A 1052 41.57 -59.77 -10.95
CA GLY A 1052 41.07 -59.04 -12.11
C GLY A 1052 41.94 -57.85 -12.49
N ILE A 1053 41.38 -56.98 -13.33
CA ILE A 1053 42.12 -55.96 -14.08
C ILE A 1053 42.44 -54.68 -13.28
N PHE A 1054 41.96 -54.58 -12.03
CA PHE A 1054 42.21 -53.45 -11.12
C PHE A 1054 42.45 -53.96 -9.69
N SER A 1055 42.92 -53.05 -8.82
CA SER A 1055 43.01 -53.28 -7.37
C SER A 1055 42.54 -52.08 -6.57
N THR A 1056 42.05 -52.34 -5.35
CA THR A 1056 41.78 -51.31 -4.35
C THR A 1056 42.38 -51.66 -3.00
N VAL A 1057 42.67 -50.60 -2.23
CA VAL A 1057 43.02 -50.68 -0.82
C VAL A 1057 42.40 -49.49 -0.09
N SER A 1058 41.85 -49.74 1.08
CA SER A 1058 41.34 -48.75 2.03
C SER A 1058 41.85 -49.09 3.43
N MET A 1059 41.87 -48.11 4.33
CA MET A 1059 42.13 -48.30 5.76
C MET A 1059 43.39 -49.15 6.03
N VAL A 1060 44.54 -48.71 5.51
CA VAL A 1060 45.82 -49.30 5.84
C VAL A 1060 46.26 -48.78 7.21
N ASN A 1061 46.14 -49.64 8.22
CA ASN A 1061 46.55 -49.35 9.58
C ASN A 1061 47.91 -49.98 9.85
N ILE A 1062 48.91 -49.19 10.22
CA ILE A 1062 50.25 -49.68 10.54
C ILE A 1062 50.40 -49.76 12.06
N TYR A 1063 51.12 -50.77 12.54
CA TYR A 1063 51.36 -50.96 13.98
C TYR A 1063 52.86 -51.11 14.25
N GLU A 1064 53.28 -50.63 15.41
CA GLU A 1064 54.64 -50.74 15.93
C GLU A 1064 54.73 -51.70 17.12
N ASP A 1065 55.95 -52.09 17.46
CA ASP A 1065 56.30 -52.78 18.70
C ASP A 1065 56.97 -51.76 19.62
N ALA A 1066 56.16 -51.07 20.40
CA ALA A 1066 56.57 -50.05 21.37
C ALA A 1066 57.41 -50.64 22.52
N THR A 1067 57.47 -51.97 22.70
CA THR A 1067 58.37 -52.59 23.68
C THR A 1067 59.83 -52.55 23.24
N LYS A 1068 60.08 -52.34 21.94
CA LYS A 1068 61.41 -52.24 21.36
C LYS A 1068 61.81 -50.77 21.26
N ASN A 1069 62.51 -50.29 22.29
CA ASN A 1069 63.01 -48.92 22.35
C ASN A 1069 63.93 -48.58 21.17
N THR A 1070 63.69 -47.41 20.58
CA THR A 1070 64.61 -46.72 19.69
C THR A 1070 65.68 -46.00 20.54
N ASN A 1071 66.86 -46.62 20.64
CA ASN A 1071 68.10 -46.14 21.26
C ASN A 1071 68.36 -46.34 22.77
N THR A 1072 69.58 -46.83 23.01
CA THR A 1072 70.33 -46.80 24.26
C THR A 1072 70.60 -45.36 24.74
N GLY A 1073 69.99 -44.98 25.87
CA GLY A 1073 70.22 -43.75 26.66
C GLY A 1073 69.16 -42.69 26.40
N ASP A 1074 68.25 -42.32 27.31
CA ASP A 1074 68.35 -42.05 28.75
C ASP A 1074 66.99 -42.36 29.42
N ASN A 1075 66.99 -42.68 30.72
CA ASN A 1075 65.82 -43.09 31.50
C ASN A 1075 65.31 -41.92 32.37
N THR A 1076 63.99 -41.87 32.59
CA THR A 1076 63.25 -41.12 33.63
C THR A 1076 63.05 -39.60 33.43
N GLY A 1077 61.91 -39.22 32.83
CA GLY A 1077 61.47 -37.81 32.77
C GLY A 1077 60.12 -37.52 32.11
N ASP A 1078 59.77 -38.15 30.98
CA ASP A 1078 58.72 -37.59 30.10
C ASP A 1078 57.37 -38.32 30.06
N ASN A 1079 57.19 -39.45 30.75
CA ASN A 1079 55.97 -40.27 30.67
C ASN A 1079 54.70 -39.68 31.34
N THR A 1080 54.63 -38.36 31.57
CA THR A 1080 53.40 -37.67 31.99
C THR A 1080 53.24 -36.25 31.41
N GLY A 1081 54.14 -35.78 30.54
CA GLY A 1081 54.13 -34.40 30.02
C GLY A 1081 53.59 -34.26 28.59
N ASP A 1082 53.93 -35.19 27.69
CA ASP A 1082 53.67 -35.02 26.25
C ASP A 1082 52.24 -35.35 25.81
N ASN A 1083 51.54 -36.26 26.50
CA ASN A 1083 50.16 -36.63 26.13
C ASN A 1083 49.10 -35.55 26.44
N SER A 1084 49.50 -34.39 26.96
CA SER A 1084 48.61 -33.26 27.24
C SER A 1084 49.01 -31.94 26.56
N GLY A 1085 50.19 -31.88 25.94
CA GLY A 1085 50.70 -30.65 25.30
C GLY A 1085 50.35 -30.55 23.81
N ASP A 1086 50.55 -31.63 23.05
CA ASP A 1086 50.45 -31.58 21.58
C ASP A 1086 49.00 -31.58 21.06
N ASN A 1087 48.05 -32.20 21.78
CA ASN A 1087 46.63 -32.15 21.42
C ASN A 1087 45.99 -30.75 21.62
N THR A 1088 46.67 -29.82 22.27
CA THR A 1088 46.20 -28.43 22.43
C THR A 1088 46.93 -27.41 21.54
N GLY A 1089 48.09 -27.77 20.96
CA GLY A 1089 48.88 -26.89 20.10
C GLY A 1089 48.41 -26.87 18.65
N ASP A 1090 48.19 -28.04 18.05
CA ASP A 1090 47.96 -28.14 16.60
C ASP A 1090 46.53 -27.79 16.16
N ASN A 1091 45.52 -27.97 17.02
CA ASN A 1091 44.15 -27.55 16.70
C ASN A 1091 43.97 -26.01 16.65
N SER A 1092 44.97 -25.24 17.08
CA SER A 1092 44.93 -23.77 17.06
C SER A 1092 45.73 -23.14 15.91
N GLY A 1093 46.55 -23.92 15.20
CA GLY A 1093 47.44 -23.43 14.14
C GLY A 1093 46.84 -23.44 12.73
N ASP A 1094 46.05 -24.46 12.39
CA ASP A 1094 45.60 -24.66 10.99
C ASP A 1094 44.28 -23.95 10.63
N ASN A 1095 43.47 -23.52 11.60
CA ASN A 1095 42.20 -22.81 11.35
C ASN A 1095 42.36 -21.34 10.92
N THR A 1096 43.57 -20.85 10.66
CA THR A 1096 43.81 -19.45 10.24
C THR A 1096 44.51 -19.29 8.88
N GLY A 1097 44.77 -20.37 8.15
CA GLY A 1097 45.61 -20.34 6.94
C GLY A 1097 44.90 -20.19 5.59
N ASP A 1098 43.73 -20.79 5.37
CA ASP A 1098 43.26 -21.05 3.98
C ASP A 1098 41.89 -20.46 3.59
N ASN A 1099 41.37 -19.47 4.34
CA ASN A 1099 40.18 -18.71 3.95
C ASN A 1099 40.47 -17.60 2.92
N THR A 1100 41.25 -17.90 1.88
CA THR A 1100 41.36 -17.05 0.69
C THR A 1100 41.48 -17.89 -0.58
N GLY A 1101 40.35 -18.18 -1.24
CA GLY A 1101 40.38 -18.69 -2.61
C GLY A 1101 39.07 -19.28 -3.12
N ASP A 1102 38.36 -18.48 -3.91
CA ASP A 1102 37.52 -18.91 -5.03
C ASP A 1102 36.12 -19.53 -4.77
N ASN A 1103 35.11 -18.65 -4.88
CA ASN A 1103 33.80 -18.99 -5.43
C ASN A 1103 33.76 -18.60 -6.91
N THR A 1104 33.83 -19.57 -7.84
CA THR A 1104 33.23 -19.44 -9.19
C THR A 1104 32.90 -20.78 -9.82
N GLY A 1105 31.66 -20.89 -10.31
CA GLY A 1105 31.26 -21.70 -11.47
C GLY A 1105 30.91 -23.15 -11.15
N ASP A 1106 29.96 -23.80 -11.81
CA ASP A 1106 29.10 -23.39 -12.93
C ASP A 1106 28.03 -24.50 -13.12
N GLN A 1107 26.97 -24.12 -13.84
CA GLN A 1107 26.01 -24.96 -14.60
C GLN A 1107 26.70 -26.11 -15.41
N PRO A 1108 26.04 -27.04 -16.17
CA PRO A 1108 24.69 -26.97 -16.76
C PRO A 1108 23.93 -28.32 -17.04
N GLN A 1109 22.65 -28.16 -17.43
CA GLN A 1109 21.92 -28.79 -18.57
C GLN A 1109 22.10 -30.29 -18.95
N ASP A 1110 20.99 -31.05 -19.02
CA ASP A 1110 20.10 -31.17 -20.19
C ASP A 1110 19.39 -32.55 -20.35
N THR A 1111 18.09 -32.42 -20.66
CA THR A 1111 17.03 -33.31 -21.22
C THR A 1111 17.45 -34.40 -22.27
N PRO A 1112 16.57 -35.28 -22.88
CA PRO A 1112 15.09 -35.23 -23.01
C PRO A 1112 14.24 -36.55 -23.13
N LYS A 1113 12.90 -36.34 -23.11
CA LYS A 1113 11.80 -36.92 -23.94
C LYS A 1113 11.13 -38.27 -23.58
N GLY A 1114 9.79 -38.23 -23.49
CA GLY A 1114 8.91 -39.40 -23.74
C GLY A 1114 7.40 -39.25 -23.51
N ASN A 1115 6.73 -38.40 -24.29
CA ASN A 1115 5.31 -38.46 -24.74
C ASN A 1115 4.38 -39.66 -24.37
N LYS A 1116 3.13 -39.31 -23.98
CA LYS A 1116 1.85 -39.47 -24.74
C LYS A 1116 0.65 -40.23 -24.10
N THR A 1117 -0.44 -39.46 -23.96
CA THR A 1117 -1.87 -39.77 -24.30
C THR A 1117 -2.84 -40.30 -23.24
N ALA A 1118 -3.68 -39.37 -22.76
CA ALA A 1118 -5.16 -39.34 -22.66
C ALA A 1118 -6.01 -40.64 -22.61
N VAL A 1119 -7.09 -40.61 -21.81
CA VAL A 1119 -8.52 -40.77 -22.19
C VAL A 1119 -9.45 -40.67 -20.94
N ILE A 1120 -10.27 -39.60 -20.78
CA ILE A 1120 -11.77 -39.45 -20.89
C ILE A 1120 -12.58 -39.75 -19.60
N ILE A 1121 -13.69 -38.99 -19.42
CA ILE A 1121 -14.94 -39.17 -18.59
C ILE A 1121 -15.00 -38.17 -17.40
N THR A 1122 -15.95 -37.25 -17.19
CA THR A 1122 -17.17 -36.74 -17.88
C THR A 1122 -17.49 -35.35 -17.31
N CYS A 1123 -17.82 -34.36 -18.14
CA CYS A 1123 -18.41 -33.08 -17.70
C CYS A 1123 -19.91 -33.07 -17.99
N VAL A 1124 -20.73 -32.73 -16.99
CA VAL A 1124 -22.16 -32.44 -17.15
C VAL A 1124 -22.32 -30.96 -17.50
N ALA A 1125 -23.02 -30.73 -18.61
CA ALA A 1125 -23.30 -29.44 -19.20
C ALA A 1125 -24.65 -28.87 -18.72
N ILE A 1126 -24.68 -27.58 -18.37
CA ILE A 1126 -25.82 -26.67 -18.60
C ILE A 1126 -25.23 -25.31 -19.02
N GLY A 1127 -25.52 -24.87 -20.24
CA GLY A 1127 -25.09 -23.56 -20.76
C GLY A 1127 -25.37 -23.45 -22.25
N VAL A 1128 -26.55 -22.91 -22.57
CA VAL A 1128 -27.20 -22.88 -23.89
C VAL A 1128 -26.42 -22.03 -24.91
N ALA A 1129 -26.42 -22.52 -26.14
CA ALA A 1129 -25.76 -21.99 -27.32
C ALA A 1129 -26.65 -21.03 -28.15
N VAL A 1130 -26.01 -19.95 -28.63
CA VAL A 1130 -25.88 -19.52 -30.04
C VAL A 1130 -27.08 -18.91 -30.82
N VAL A 1131 -26.95 -17.59 -31.04
CA VAL A 1131 -26.90 -16.79 -32.29
C VAL A 1131 -28.10 -16.70 -33.27
N ALA A 1132 -28.23 -15.46 -33.76
CA ALA A 1132 -29.20 -14.76 -34.62
C ALA A 1132 -29.43 -15.22 -36.08
N GLY A 1133 -30.55 -14.72 -36.66
CA GLY A 1133 -30.88 -14.58 -38.11
C GLY A 1133 -32.37 -14.90 -38.41
N ALA A 1134 -33.14 -14.25 -39.31
CA ALA A 1134 -32.87 -13.31 -40.41
C ALA A 1134 -34.18 -12.77 -41.07
N ALA A 1135 -34.06 -11.73 -41.91
CA ALA A 1135 -34.78 -11.53 -43.20
C ALA A 1135 -34.10 -10.37 -43.99
N ALA A 1136 -33.84 -10.37 -45.32
CA ALA A 1136 -33.93 -11.38 -46.40
C ALA A 1136 -33.14 -10.93 -47.67
N ALA A 1137 -32.64 -11.94 -48.45
CA ALA A 1137 -32.24 -12.00 -49.89
C ALA A 1137 -31.04 -11.15 -50.40
N ALA A 1138 -30.06 -11.61 -51.23
CA ALA A 1138 -30.03 -12.66 -52.27
C ALA A 1138 -28.58 -13.03 -52.72
N VAL A 1139 -28.38 -14.32 -53.05
CA VAL A 1139 -27.58 -14.93 -54.17
C VAL A 1139 -26.02 -15.09 -54.07
N ILE A 1140 -25.59 -16.31 -53.70
CA ILE A 1140 -24.94 -17.38 -54.52
C ILE A 1140 -23.48 -17.24 -55.08
N ILE A 1141 -22.61 -18.18 -54.61
CA ILE A 1141 -21.66 -19.07 -55.33
C ILE A 1141 -20.13 -18.77 -55.45
N ILE A 1142 -19.36 -19.68 -54.82
CA ILE A 1142 -18.11 -20.39 -55.25
C ILE A 1142 -16.76 -19.63 -55.34
N LYS A 1143 -15.93 -19.92 -54.32
CA LYS A 1143 -14.59 -20.56 -54.38
C LYS A 1143 -13.37 -19.75 -54.90
N ARG A 1144 -12.39 -19.69 -53.99
CA ARG A 1144 -10.92 -19.75 -54.14
C ARG A 1144 -10.12 -18.45 -54.31
N ARG A 1145 -9.21 -18.31 -53.34
CA ARG A 1145 -7.74 -18.12 -53.44
C ARG A 1145 -7.19 -16.69 -53.44
N LYS A 1146 -6.32 -16.52 -52.43
CA LYS A 1146 -4.97 -15.91 -52.45
C LYS A 1146 -4.89 -14.42 -52.81
N SER A 1147 -4.56 -13.62 -51.81
CA SER A 1147 -3.18 -13.22 -51.50
C SER A 1147 -3.14 -12.66 -50.09
#